data_AF-A0A8J7ZI31-F1
#
_entry.id   AF-A0A8J7ZI31-F1
#
_cell.length_a   1.000
_cell.length_b   1.000
_cell.length_c   1.000
_cell.angle_alpha   90.00
_cell.angle_beta   90.00
_cell.angle_gamma   90.00
#
_symmetry.space_group_name_H-M   'P 1'
#
loop_
_entity.id
_entity.type
_entity.pdbx_description
1 polymer ?
#
loop_
_entity_poly.entity_id
_entity_poly.type
_entity_poly.pdbx_seq_one_letter_code
_entity_poly.pdbx_strand_id
1 'polypeptide(L)'
;MVDEVEEIDLDFDSKCWYFMQFGRERFLEEAAWQKNLETFKRTAEAVRLLLEGYERTGAFGDAELTALKATILIPEKIGAQATKERIYASAAPEELLDQVVELVDIRTGIVGGIPYDARANDIAAETLYDIFTSLRRSEAPITELDEATVELLELDIENLGGANTTALLCLLQPERYPVVNQQTEVVFEDCFDITLSNSPEEYLESAAQFRAVHAELEFGEHLRQLDYFCYWLREQVGPNTNPLPEDLRTRTVWQINAGSGEFDQPERIWPVWLEHGLCSVGWDVGSVEELSQQQLAEEAAAWDGEEVGESLRRFGQEMEPGDLVVAKDGNTVLGLGVLQQGGYRYVGEALDTRITGDSVGHVHVWPTEWRVVPDASLDLDVSGWNISPGLQARKTLVQTNAFEGIRWQLAAQDPELIAGLADLDNLTRNPSHESLPSDLQADDSKSEIIESGSWFLLQTGSEKWDDKPGERYHFTTGLPGSRRLYEAGTAQVVYLEDGECYATARITNIDRVEDGDEARLYADITDYTEIPPVPINDVRGEFETSLSLQHPIIEIEEADYHVITNQETETRYFWVNSQNLDWDHPGGTQFYTRYDTRKNQEVYERVRPGDKVVVYHNQPTGAIVGLGTIEQGLHERTADDDDGPVEGIIIAWETAVDHVSWNEITDLPQLQDCEVVTSSNDYVLAELTPEEYHSILVAAGERTPQYYWVTASPAQRDITALQTGEEVFYTARNAQGRKRQVYSAFESAEVGDRVVFYQSSPDQEIVGEGTVVEALHEEHPVSYDNPVDGITLRYERSLGPIPWRTISSMDSLAGTRVVETNARGSLFPLDPAAFEAIYEYDAELEAQLETLTERLTPPAINVELPAGLHFEDETELRRQIEASLNSGQHIIFTGPPGTGKTKLAKHVCKRVVTDHGDVVDDYEFTTATAEWTTFDTIGGYVPNRSAEGDELVFEPRVFLNRFRDDEDGVRNEWLVIDEINRSDIDKAFGQLFSVLSGDSVKLPYERESPVELVSLDPESERDLESVVRNPDVFPVTPSWRLLATMNTFDKTSLYELSYAFMRRFNFIHVGVPDLRTDEGAVKTSLLNPNGPENYATAWLDPEDDEQGDALRAPLEAAFDQLAAIWAIVNEHRTIGPSIVQDILEYLAATDADTDGYPAVGLTDAVIALVFPQLEGMPPQDQRDLLDGLSQDTVEGESETISLNLESERLRRKARDFFELPAKSDE
;
A
#
# COMPACT_ATOMS: atom_id res chain seq x y z
N MET A 1 41.60 -46.05 -16.73
CA MET A 1 41.97 -45.52 -18.06
C MET A 1 42.37 -44.08 -17.83
N VAL A 2 43.66 -43.78 -17.89
CA VAL A 2 44.29 -42.61 -17.26
C VAL A 2 44.72 -41.63 -18.36
N ASP A 3 44.30 -40.36 -18.21
CA ASP A 3 44.79 -39.15 -18.91
C ASP A 3 44.44 -38.90 -20.39
N GLU A 4 43.34 -39.45 -20.92
CA GLU A 4 42.68 -38.88 -22.10
C GLU A 4 41.28 -38.42 -21.66
N VAL A 5 41.20 -37.23 -21.04
CA VAL A 5 39.95 -36.47 -21.10
C VAL A 5 39.84 -36.09 -22.57
N GLU A 6 38.96 -36.77 -23.32
CA GLU A 6 38.48 -36.24 -24.61
C GLU A 6 38.19 -34.75 -24.40
N GLU A 7 38.66 -33.87 -25.29
CA GLU A 7 38.31 -32.44 -25.25
C GLU A 7 36.81 -32.36 -25.02
N ILE A 8 36.41 -32.01 -23.78
CA ILE A 8 35.01 -31.84 -23.44
C ILE A 8 34.65 -30.56 -24.19
N ASP A 9 33.85 -30.70 -25.23
CA ASP A 9 33.41 -29.61 -26.12
C ASP A 9 32.41 -28.74 -25.34
N LEU A 10 32.94 -27.99 -24.37
CA LEU A 10 32.20 -27.03 -23.57
C LEU A 10 32.16 -25.73 -24.36
N ASP A 11 30.95 -25.23 -24.60
CA ASP A 11 30.74 -23.95 -25.27
C ASP A 11 31.06 -22.78 -24.33
N PHE A 12 32.36 -22.55 -24.12
CA PHE A 12 32.88 -21.42 -23.34
C PHE A 12 32.67 -20.06 -24.04
N ASP A 13 32.16 -20.04 -25.27
CA ASP A 13 31.77 -18.81 -25.96
C ASP A 13 30.26 -18.53 -25.82
N SER A 14 29.52 -19.36 -25.06
CA SER A 14 28.09 -19.20 -24.83
C SER A 14 27.75 -18.01 -23.93
N LYS A 15 26.52 -17.48 -24.07
CA LYS A 15 26.00 -16.42 -23.19
C LYS A 15 26.01 -16.84 -21.70
N CYS A 16 25.84 -18.13 -21.43
CA CYS A 16 25.86 -18.70 -20.09
C CYS A 16 27.26 -18.62 -19.45
N TRP A 17 28.33 -18.78 -20.25
CA TRP A 17 29.70 -18.71 -19.76
C TRP A 17 30.05 -17.35 -19.14
N TYR A 18 29.73 -16.26 -19.86
CA TYR A 18 29.99 -14.90 -19.38
C TYR A 18 29.15 -14.54 -18.14
N PHE A 19 27.91 -15.03 -18.08
CA PHE A 19 27.07 -14.91 -16.89
C PHE A 19 27.72 -15.60 -15.68
N MET A 20 28.26 -16.81 -15.86
CA MET A 20 28.93 -17.56 -14.80
C MET A 20 30.22 -16.88 -14.34
N GLN A 21 31.00 -16.28 -15.25
CA GLN A 21 32.18 -15.48 -14.89
C GLN A 21 31.82 -14.24 -14.06
N PHE A 22 30.78 -13.51 -14.45
CA PHE A 22 30.27 -12.35 -13.68
C PHE A 22 29.75 -12.77 -12.30
N GLY A 23 28.89 -13.80 -12.26
CA GLY A 23 28.37 -14.34 -11.01
C GLY A 23 29.50 -14.78 -10.08
N ARG A 24 30.56 -15.37 -10.64
CA ARG A 24 31.75 -15.81 -9.89
C ARG A 24 32.53 -14.64 -9.29
N GLU A 25 32.74 -13.53 -10.01
CA GLU A 25 33.39 -12.34 -9.43
C GLU A 25 32.60 -11.79 -8.25
N ARG A 26 31.29 -11.63 -8.41
CA ARG A 26 30.41 -11.16 -7.33
C ARG A 26 30.38 -12.13 -6.16
N PHE A 27 30.34 -13.43 -6.42
CA PHE A 27 30.48 -14.45 -5.38
C PHE A 27 31.79 -14.30 -4.61
N LEU A 28 32.91 -14.03 -5.28
CA LEU A 28 34.19 -13.82 -4.60
C LEU A 28 34.25 -12.54 -3.76
N GLU A 29 33.48 -11.51 -4.12
CA GLU A 29 33.35 -10.26 -3.36
C GLU A 29 32.40 -10.39 -2.16
N GLU A 30 31.24 -11.03 -2.34
CA GLU A 30 30.17 -11.12 -1.34
C GLU A 30 30.30 -12.33 -0.41
N ALA A 31 30.89 -13.43 -0.89
CA ALA A 31 30.89 -14.66 -0.13
C ALA A 31 31.91 -14.65 1.01
N ALA A 32 31.47 -15.11 2.17
CA ALA A 32 32.34 -15.48 3.28
C ALA A 32 33.05 -16.82 3.03
N TRP A 33 33.71 -17.01 1.87
CA TRP A 33 34.35 -18.29 1.50
C TRP A 33 35.29 -18.80 2.60
N GLN A 34 36.01 -17.91 3.29
CA GLN A 34 36.87 -18.31 4.42
C GLN A 34 36.10 -18.96 5.57
N LYS A 35 34.88 -18.48 5.86
CA LYS A 35 33.99 -19.06 6.89
C LYS A 35 33.45 -20.43 6.45
N ASN A 36 33.10 -20.56 5.17
CA ASN A 36 32.62 -21.82 4.60
C ASN A 36 33.74 -22.86 4.54
N LEU A 37 34.95 -22.43 4.21
CA LEU A 37 36.15 -23.26 4.23
C LEU A 37 36.50 -23.73 5.65
N GLU A 38 36.31 -22.89 6.68
CA GLU A 38 36.47 -23.29 8.08
C GLU A 38 35.46 -24.38 8.47
N THR A 39 34.19 -24.19 8.11
CA THR A 39 33.09 -25.16 8.33
C THR A 39 33.37 -26.49 7.64
N PHE A 40 33.82 -26.44 6.38
CA PHE A 40 34.23 -27.62 5.62
C PHE A 40 35.38 -28.36 6.32
N LYS A 41 36.45 -27.65 6.69
CA LYS A 41 37.62 -28.24 7.37
C LYS A 41 37.26 -28.87 8.71
N ARG A 42 36.40 -28.22 9.51
CA ARG A 42 35.90 -28.78 10.77
C ARG A 42 35.12 -30.08 10.54
N THR A 43 34.23 -30.08 9.55
CA THR A 43 33.42 -31.26 9.19
C THR A 43 34.29 -32.40 8.65
N ALA A 44 35.25 -32.10 7.79
CA ALA A 44 36.18 -33.08 7.24
C ALA A 44 37.04 -33.71 8.34
N GLU A 45 37.52 -32.92 9.29
CA GLU A 45 38.30 -33.43 10.43
C GLU A 45 37.44 -34.31 11.35
N ALA A 46 36.20 -33.92 11.62
CA ALA A 46 35.25 -34.74 12.39
C ALA A 46 35.00 -36.10 11.73
N VAL A 47 34.74 -36.13 10.41
CA VAL A 47 34.58 -37.37 9.63
C VAL A 47 35.87 -38.21 9.65
N ARG A 48 37.04 -37.58 9.49
CA ARG A 48 38.34 -38.28 9.51
C ARG A 48 38.60 -38.96 10.85
N LEU A 49 38.31 -38.28 11.96
CA LEU A 49 38.49 -38.80 13.32
C LEU A 49 37.52 -39.96 13.63
N LEU A 50 36.26 -39.87 13.17
CA LEU A 50 35.30 -40.96 13.29
C LEU A 50 35.78 -42.22 12.55
N LEU A 51 36.19 -42.06 11.29
CA LEU A 51 36.72 -43.17 10.49
C LEU A 51 37.99 -43.78 11.12
N GLU A 52 38.89 -42.97 11.68
CA GLU A 52 40.06 -43.45 12.43
C GLU A 52 39.65 -44.24 13.68
N GLY A 53 38.59 -43.82 14.37
CA GLY A 53 38.04 -44.52 15.53
C GLY A 53 37.48 -45.89 15.16
N TYR A 54 36.69 -45.94 14.08
CA TYR A 54 36.09 -47.16 13.54
C TYR A 54 37.16 -48.15 13.05
N GLU A 55 38.25 -47.64 12.48
CA GLU A 55 39.38 -48.46 12.05
C GLU A 55 40.04 -49.19 13.24
N ARG A 56 40.19 -48.49 14.38
CA ARG A 56 40.81 -49.03 15.59
C ARG A 56 39.97 -50.09 16.28
N THR A 57 38.65 -49.97 16.24
CA THR A 57 37.71 -50.89 16.89
C THR A 57 37.26 -52.02 15.98
N GLY A 58 37.42 -51.87 14.67
CA GLY A 58 36.93 -52.80 13.66
C GLY A 58 35.40 -52.82 13.56
N ALA A 59 34.74 -51.72 13.97
CA ALA A 59 33.29 -51.58 13.93
C ALA A 59 32.89 -50.67 12.76
N PHE A 60 32.00 -51.16 11.89
CA PHE A 60 31.47 -50.39 10.76
C PHE A 60 30.09 -50.94 10.37
N GLY A 61 29.05 -50.48 11.06
CA GLY A 61 27.65 -50.85 10.83
C GLY A 61 26.72 -49.64 10.87
N ASP A 62 25.45 -49.87 11.21
CA ASP A 62 24.39 -48.85 11.16
C ASP A 62 24.67 -47.62 12.03
N ALA A 63 25.20 -47.83 13.25
CA ALA A 63 25.52 -46.74 14.17
C ALA A 63 26.65 -45.85 13.62
N GLU A 64 27.68 -46.46 13.03
CA GLU A 64 28.82 -45.74 12.45
C GLU A 64 28.41 -44.95 11.20
N LEU A 65 27.62 -45.56 10.31
CA LEU A 65 27.06 -44.88 9.13
C LEU A 65 26.13 -43.74 9.53
N THR A 66 25.31 -43.95 10.56
CA THR A 66 24.41 -42.93 11.11
C THR A 66 25.17 -41.75 11.69
N ALA A 67 26.25 -42.00 12.44
CA ALA A 67 27.12 -40.95 12.97
C ALA A 67 27.86 -40.17 11.86
N LEU A 68 28.34 -40.86 10.82
CA LEU A 68 28.96 -40.22 9.65
C LEU A 68 27.95 -39.32 8.93
N LYS A 69 26.74 -39.84 8.66
CA LYS A 69 25.65 -39.07 8.03
C LYS A 69 25.25 -37.86 8.89
N ALA A 70 25.11 -38.04 10.21
CA ALA A 70 24.74 -36.95 11.11
C ALA A 70 25.79 -35.83 11.14
N THR A 71 27.07 -36.17 11.00
CA THR A 71 28.18 -35.20 11.03
C THR A 71 28.22 -34.33 9.78
N ILE A 72 27.79 -34.83 8.62
CA ILE A 72 27.80 -34.07 7.36
C ILE A 72 26.56 -33.20 7.15
N LEU A 73 25.47 -33.45 7.89
CA LEU A 73 24.24 -32.66 7.81
C LEU A 73 24.40 -31.33 8.54
N ILE A 74 23.86 -30.26 7.96
CA ILE A 74 23.85 -28.94 8.61
C ILE A 74 23.04 -28.98 9.93
N PRO A 75 23.42 -28.19 10.96
CA PRO A 75 22.88 -28.35 12.30
C PRO A 75 21.40 -27.99 12.41
N GLU A 76 20.89 -27.15 11.52
CA GLU A 76 19.46 -26.79 11.41
C GLU A 76 18.56 -27.99 11.08
N LYS A 77 19.10 -29.08 10.50
CA LYS A 77 18.31 -30.26 10.11
C LYS A 77 18.20 -31.34 11.18
N ILE A 78 19.20 -31.44 12.05
CA ILE A 78 19.34 -32.54 13.00
C ILE A 78 19.55 -32.05 14.45
N GLY A 79 20.09 -30.85 14.64
CA GLY A 79 20.50 -30.33 15.94
C GLY A 79 21.90 -30.82 16.33
N ALA A 80 22.76 -29.90 16.78
CA ALA A 80 24.13 -30.24 17.19
C ALA A 80 24.17 -31.28 18.33
N GLN A 81 23.18 -31.24 19.23
CA GLN A 81 23.08 -32.18 20.34
C GLN A 81 22.72 -33.60 19.87
N ALA A 82 21.74 -33.75 18.97
CA ALA A 82 21.38 -35.05 18.42
C ALA A 82 22.51 -35.65 17.56
N THR A 83 23.27 -34.82 16.84
CA THR A 83 24.49 -35.26 16.15
C THR A 83 25.52 -35.81 17.12
N LYS A 84 25.75 -35.14 18.26
CA LYS A 84 26.66 -35.61 19.32
C LYS A 84 26.20 -36.93 19.93
N GLU A 85 24.89 -37.10 20.15
CA GLU A 85 24.33 -38.36 20.67
C GLU A 85 24.55 -39.53 19.70
N ARG A 86 24.35 -39.31 18.40
CA ARG A 86 24.62 -40.32 17.36
C ARG A 86 26.11 -40.65 17.26
N ILE A 87 26.99 -39.67 17.45
CA ILE A 87 28.43 -39.87 17.55
C ILE A 87 28.78 -40.72 18.76
N TYR A 88 28.24 -40.42 19.95
CA TYR A 88 28.49 -41.21 21.15
C TYR A 88 27.90 -42.62 21.09
N ALA A 89 26.86 -42.84 20.27
CA ALA A 89 26.28 -44.15 20.03
C ALA A 89 27.14 -45.04 19.11
N SER A 90 28.14 -44.50 18.41
CA SER A 90 29.02 -45.27 17.53
C SER A 90 30.18 -45.92 18.29
N ALA A 91 30.72 -47.00 17.72
CA ALA A 91 31.78 -47.78 18.35
C ALA A 91 33.18 -47.26 18.02
N ALA A 92 33.51 -46.04 18.47
CA ALA A 92 34.88 -45.48 18.44
C ALA A 92 35.45 -45.32 19.86
N PRO A 93 36.79 -45.22 20.02
CA PRO A 93 37.41 -44.93 21.31
C PRO A 93 36.93 -43.58 21.87
N GLU A 94 36.61 -43.53 23.17
CA GLU A 94 36.09 -42.33 23.87
C GLU A 94 36.97 -41.09 23.63
N GLU A 95 38.30 -41.23 23.63
CA GLU A 95 39.25 -40.15 23.32
C GLU A 95 39.04 -39.50 21.94
N LEU A 96 38.63 -40.28 20.94
CA LEU A 96 38.35 -39.77 19.59
C LEU A 96 36.93 -39.22 19.50
N LEU A 97 35.95 -39.85 20.17
CA LEU A 97 34.57 -39.36 20.23
C LEU A 97 34.51 -37.95 20.85
N ASP A 98 35.23 -37.71 21.95
CA ASP A 98 35.29 -36.40 22.60
C ASP A 98 35.89 -35.33 21.67
N GLN A 99 36.95 -35.67 20.92
CA GLN A 99 37.54 -34.77 19.92
C GLN A 99 36.57 -34.44 18.79
N VAL A 100 35.81 -35.42 18.32
CA VAL A 100 34.78 -35.20 17.28
C VAL A 100 33.68 -34.30 17.84
N VAL A 101 33.20 -34.55 19.06
CA VAL A 101 32.13 -33.79 19.72
C VAL A 101 32.51 -32.34 19.96
N GLU A 102 33.77 -32.04 20.25
CA GLU A 102 34.30 -30.65 20.32
C GLU A 102 34.26 -29.93 18.96
N LEU A 103 34.33 -30.68 17.86
CA LEU A 103 34.23 -30.14 16.51
C LEU A 103 32.77 -29.89 16.10
N VAL A 104 31.78 -30.58 16.69
CA VAL A 104 30.36 -30.44 16.34
C VAL A 104 29.72 -29.24 17.05
N ASP A 105 29.48 -28.18 16.29
CA ASP A 105 28.69 -27.00 16.70
C ASP A 105 27.85 -26.47 15.51
N ILE A 106 27.34 -25.24 15.61
CA ILE A 106 26.58 -24.58 14.54
C ILE A 106 27.39 -24.40 13.24
N ARG A 107 28.71 -24.60 13.26
CA ARG A 107 29.64 -24.46 12.13
C ARG A 107 30.14 -25.81 11.63
N THR A 108 29.29 -26.85 11.70
CA THR A 108 29.61 -28.21 11.26
C THR A 108 28.49 -28.72 10.36
N GLY A 109 28.83 -29.50 9.32
CA GLY A 109 27.90 -29.96 8.30
C GLY A 109 27.99 -29.16 7.01
N ILE A 110 27.80 -29.83 5.87
CA ILE A 110 27.97 -29.25 4.52
C ILE A 110 26.81 -29.55 3.58
N VAL A 111 25.90 -30.46 3.92
CA VAL A 111 24.75 -30.81 3.08
C VAL A 111 23.42 -30.72 3.83
N GLY A 112 22.37 -30.35 3.10
CA GLY A 112 20.98 -30.49 3.58
C GLY A 112 20.50 -31.93 3.44
N GLY A 113 19.50 -32.32 4.22
CA GLY A 113 18.91 -33.66 4.13
C GLY A 113 17.99 -33.99 5.30
N ILE A 114 17.31 -35.13 5.22
CA ILE A 114 16.38 -35.60 6.26
C ILE A 114 17.19 -36.43 7.29
N PRO A 115 17.01 -36.19 8.61
CA PRO A 115 17.84 -36.75 9.68
C PRO A 115 17.52 -38.23 10.01
N TYR A 116 17.11 -39.05 9.04
CA TYR A 116 16.91 -40.49 9.25
C TYR A 116 18.23 -41.24 9.41
N ASP A 117 18.21 -42.29 10.22
CA ASP A 117 19.38 -43.15 10.48
C ASP A 117 19.72 -43.99 9.25
N ALA A 118 21.03 -44.12 8.97
CA ALA A 118 21.55 -44.89 7.84
C ALA A 118 21.66 -46.37 8.21
N ARG A 119 21.26 -47.26 7.30
CA ARG A 119 21.33 -48.72 7.53
C ARG A 119 22.08 -49.43 6.41
N ALA A 120 23.01 -50.29 6.81
CA ALA A 120 23.88 -51.02 5.89
C ALA A 120 23.19 -52.23 5.25
N ASN A 121 22.01 -52.67 5.71
CA ASN A 121 21.19 -53.75 5.13
C ASN A 121 21.98 -54.89 4.43
N ASP A 122 22.42 -55.89 5.21
CA ASP A 122 23.19 -57.06 4.76
C ASP A 122 24.61 -56.78 4.19
N ILE A 123 25.10 -55.53 4.20
CA ILE A 123 26.50 -55.21 3.85
C ILE A 123 27.46 -55.63 4.98
N ALA A 124 28.54 -56.32 4.61
CA ALA A 124 29.56 -56.74 5.57
C ALA A 124 30.41 -55.54 6.05
N ALA A 125 30.66 -55.47 7.36
CA ALA A 125 31.51 -54.42 7.95
C ALA A 125 32.92 -54.38 7.34
N GLU A 126 33.46 -55.55 6.93
CA GLU A 126 34.76 -55.65 6.23
C GLU A 126 34.75 -54.89 4.90
N THR A 127 33.64 -54.92 4.15
CA THR A 127 33.48 -54.21 2.88
C THR A 127 33.51 -52.70 3.08
N LEU A 128 32.71 -52.18 4.02
CA LEU A 128 32.69 -50.75 4.35
C LEU A 128 34.06 -50.28 4.86
N TYR A 129 34.71 -51.10 5.70
CA TYR A 129 36.04 -50.84 6.21
C TYR A 129 37.07 -50.69 5.08
N ASP A 130 37.11 -51.62 4.14
CA ASP A 130 38.08 -51.60 3.04
C ASP A 130 37.88 -50.37 2.13
N ILE A 131 36.63 -50.04 1.82
CA ILE A 131 36.25 -48.88 1.01
C ILE A 131 36.69 -47.56 1.67
N PHE A 132 36.26 -47.30 2.90
CA PHE A 132 36.58 -46.04 3.58
C PHE A 132 38.08 -45.94 3.94
N THR A 133 38.76 -47.07 4.15
CA THR A 133 40.22 -47.12 4.35
C THR A 133 40.97 -46.70 3.09
N SER A 134 40.50 -47.12 1.92
CA SER A 134 41.04 -46.67 0.62
C SER A 134 40.82 -45.18 0.44
N LEU A 135 39.57 -44.70 0.58
CA LEU A 135 39.19 -43.31 0.35
C LEU A 135 39.89 -42.30 1.27
N ARG A 136 40.27 -42.69 2.49
CA ARG A 136 40.99 -41.83 3.45
C ARG A 136 42.45 -41.57 3.07
N ARG A 137 43.05 -42.40 2.21
CA ARG A 137 44.46 -42.28 1.83
C ARG A 137 44.63 -41.25 0.71
N SER A 138 44.95 -40.01 1.09
CA SER A 138 45.21 -38.91 0.15
C SER A 138 46.32 -39.19 -0.88
N GLU A 139 47.24 -40.12 -0.59
CA GLU A 139 48.34 -40.53 -1.49
C GLU A 139 48.05 -41.84 -2.27
N ALA A 140 46.84 -42.41 -2.15
CA ALA A 140 46.51 -43.64 -2.87
C ALA A 140 46.54 -43.43 -4.39
N PRO A 141 46.90 -44.47 -5.18
CA PRO A 141 46.77 -44.41 -6.63
C PRO A 141 45.36 -44.04 -7.04
N ILE A 142 45.24 -43.16 -8.03
CA ILE A 142 43.96 -42.70 -8.60
C ILE A 142 43.01 -43.87 -8.92
N THR A 143 43.54 -44.95 -9.49
CA THR A 143 42.74 -46.13 -9.82
C THR A 143 42.14 -46.82 -8.59
N GLU A 144 42.86 -46.83 -7.46
CA GLU A 144 42.38 -47.41 -6.20
C GLU A 144 41.28 -46.55 -5.56
N LEU A 145 41.40 -45.23 -5.65
CA LEU A 145 40.37 -44.28 -5.18
C LEU A 145 39.11 -44.33 -6.03
N ASP A 146 39.25 -44.37 -7.36
CA ASP A 146 38.13 -44.45 -8.28
C ASP A 146 37.39 -45.79 -8.14
N GLU A 147 38.12 -46.91 -7.97
CA GLU A 147 37.52 -48.22 -7.68
C GLU A 147 36.72 -48.21 -6.37
N ALA A 148 37.30 -47.68 -5.27
CA ALA A 148 36.59 -47.57 -3.99
C ALA A 148 35.39 -46.61 -4.03
N THR A 149 35.46 -45.56 -4.85
CA THR A 149 34.37 -44.60 -5.05
C THR A 149 33.17 -45.25 -5.73
N VAL A 150 33.41 -45.98 -6.81
CA VAL A 150 32.35 -46.72 -7.53
C VAL A 150 31.76 -47.79 -6.61
N GLU A 151 32.62 -48.55 -5.91
CA GLU A 151 32.16 -49.57 -4.96
C GLU A 151 31.27 -48.98 -3.86
N LEU A 152 31.60 -47.80 -3.31
CA LEU A 152 30.76 -47.11 -2.31
C LEU A 152 29.39 -46.71 -2.86
N LEU A 153 29.34 -46.19 -4.09
CA LEU A 153 28.09 -45.76 -4.73
C LEU A 153 27.19 -46.95 -5.13
N GLU A 154 27.78 -48.13 -5.41
CA GLU A 154 27.03 -49.37 -5.71
C GLU A 154 26.34 -49.97 -4.48
N LEU A 155 26.73 -49.57 -3.27
CA LEU A 155 26.15 -50.07 -2.03
C LEU A 155 24.74 -49.49 -1.80
N ASP A 156 23.76 -50.39 -1.58
CA ASP A 156 22.40 -50.03 -1.20
C ASP A 156 22.31 -49.73 0.31
N ILE A 157 22.83 -48.58 0.72
CA ILE A 157 22.77 -48.10 2.10
C ILE A 157 21.47 -47.29 2.28
N GLU A 158 20.52 -47.86 3.02
CA GLU A 158 19.24 -47.23 3.28
C GLU A 158 19.43 -45.89 4.01
N ASN A 159 18.69 -44.88 3.57
CA ASN A 159 18.76 -43.49 4.06
C ASN A 159 20.12 -42.79 3.85
N LEU A 160 21.05 -43.36 3.09
CA LEU A 160 22.28 -42.68 2.65
C LEU A 160 22.20 -42.43 1.13
N GLY A 161 21.43 -41.41 0.74
CA GLY A 161 21.24 -41.07 -0.68
C GLY A 161 22.50 -40.51 -1.36
N GLY A 162 22.49 -40.46 -2.70
CA GLY A 162 23.64 -40.08 -3.52
C GLY A 162 24.28 -38.73 -3.18
N ALA A 163 23.49 -37.71 -2.86
CA ALA A 163 24.04 -36.41 -2.43
C ALA A 163 24.85 -36.50 -1.12
N ASN A 164 24.44 -37.34 -0.17
CA ASN A 164 25.17 -37.56 1.08
C ASN A 164 26.44 -38.38 0.85
N THR A 165 26.38 -39.38 -0.03
CA THR A 165 27.53 -40.21 -0.40
C THR A 165 28.60 -39.40 -1.14
N THR A 166 28.20 -38.57 -2.10
CA THR A 166 29.12 -37.66 -2.82
C THR A 166 29.69 -36.56 -1.93
N ALA A 167 28.94 -36.12 -0.91
CA ALA A 167 29.46 -35.23 0.13
C ALA A 167 30.56 -35.87 0.99
N LEU A 168 30.40 -37.15 1.39
CA LEU A 168 31.46 -37.89 2.09
C LEU A 168 32.70 -38.05 1.21
N LEU A 169 32.53 -38.36 -0.07
CA LEU A 169 33.63 -38.44 -1.04
C LEU A 169 34.36 -37.10 -1.17
N CYS A 170 33.63 -35.99 -1.24
CA CYS A 170 34.20 -34.65 -1.30
C CYS A 170 34.96 -34.28 -0.02
N LEU A 171 34.45 -34.63 1.16
CA LEU A 171 35.13 -34.39 2.44
C LEU A 171 36.46 -35.17 2.56
N LEU A 172 36.54 -36.35 1.97
CA LEU A 172 37.73 -37.20 1.99
C LEU A 172 38.74 -36.84 0.89
N GLN A 173 38.25 -36.42 -0.30
CA GLN A 173 39.05 -36.13 -1.49
C GLN A 173 38.57 -34.82 -2.16
N PRO A 174 38.79 -33.66 -1.53
CA PRO A 174 38.19 -32.37 -1.89
C PRO A 174 38.58 -31.79 -3.26
N GLU A 175 39.69 -32.26 -3.82
CA GLU A 175 40.22 -31.83 -5.13
C GLU A 175 39.78 -32.76 -6.27
N ARG A 176 39.16 -33.90 -5.93
CA ARG A 176 38.86 -34.97 -6.90
C ARG A 176 37.37 -35.21 -7.10
N TYR A 177 36.62 -35.33 -6.01
CA TYR A 177 35.22 -35.74 -6.04
C TYR A 177 34.31 -34.57 -5.66
N PRO A 178 33.40 -34.12 -6.54
CA PRO A 178 32.47 -33.04 -6.24
C PRO A 178 31.25 -33.53 -5.48
N VAL A 179 30.55 -32.60 -4.83
CA VAL A 179 29.19 -32.86 -4.31
C VAL A 179 28.22 -32.74 -5.49
N VAL A 180 27.40 -33.77 -5.71
CA VAL A 180 26.37 -33.76 -6.75
C VAL A 180 25.01 -33.79 -6.05
N ASN A 181 24.35 -32.63 -6.06
CA ASN A 181 23.05 -32.40 -5.46
C ASN A 181 22.15 -31.64 -6.44
N GLN A 182 20.85 -31.56 -6.14
CA GLN A 182 19.86 -30.95 -7.03
C GLN A 182 20.17 -29.51 -7.44
N GLN A 183 20.78 -28.69 -6.56
CA GLN A 183 21.09 -27.29 -6.90
C GLN A 183 22.22 -27.21 -7.92
N THR A 184 23.23 -28.05 -7.73
CA THR A 184 24.40 -28.13 -8.61
C THR A 184 24.04 -28.77 -9.95
N GLU A 185 23.18 -29.80 -9.94
CA GLU A 185 22.65 -30.43 -11.17
C GLU A 185 21.93 -29.41 -12.05
N VAL A 186 21.01 -28.62 -11.48
CA VAL A 186 20.24 -27.61 -12.22
C VAL A 186 21.15 -26.57 -12.87
N VAL A 187 22.12 -26.04 -12.13
CA VAL A 187 23.04 -25.02 -12.69
C VAL A 187 23.90 -25.61 -13.81
N PHE A 188 24.32 -26.87 -13.69
CA PHE A 188 25.13 -27.51 -14.72
C PHE A 188 24.33 -27.85 -15.99
N GLU A 189 23.09 -28.31 -15.82
CA GLU A 189 22.18 -28.57 -16.94
C GLU A 189 21.84 -27.27 -17.68
N ASP A 190 21.45 -26.22 -16.96
CA ASP A 190 20.99 -24.96 -17.55
C ASP A 190 22.13 -24.10 -18.13
N CYS A 191 23.31 -24.10 -17.52
CA CYS A 191 24.42 -23.23 -17.95
C CYS A 191 25.45 -23.92 -18.85
N PHE A 192 25.59 -25.24 -18.78
CA PHE A 192 26.63 -25.97 -19.50
C PHE A 192 26.09 -27.14 -20.35
N ASP A 193 24.78 -27.42 -20.33
CA ASP A 193 24.19 -28.62 -20.95
C ASP A 193 24.85 -29.92 -20.46
N ILE A 194 25.25 -29.92 -19.18
CA ILE A 194 25.91 -31.04 -18.52
C ILE A 194 24.93 -31.66 -17.51
N THR A 195 24.50 -32.89 -17.76
CA THR A 195 23.76 -33.68 -16.77
C THR A 195 24.73 -34.33 -15.79
N LEU A 196 24.85 -33.76 -14.59
CA LEU A 196 25.59 -34.40 -13.51
C LEU A 196 24.80 -35.58 -12.94
N SER A 197 25.49 -36.68 -12.64
CA SER A 197 24.90 -37.90 -12.09
C SER A 197 25.68 -38.37 -10.87
N ASN A 198 24.95 -38.80 -9.84
CA ASN A 198 25.52 -39.49 -8.68
C ASN A 198 25.45 -41.02 -8.80
N SER A 199 25.11 -41.55 -9.99
CA SER A 199 25.09 -42.98 -10.26
C SER A 199 26.52 -43.55 -10.30
N PRO A 200 26.76 -44.81 -9.88
CA PRO A 200 28.09 -45.40 -9.89
C PRO A 200 28.73 -45.45 -11.28
N GLU A 201 27.91 -45.61 -12.31
CA GLU A 201 28.34 -45.78 -13.70
C GLU A 201 28.79 -44.45 -14.33
N GLU A 202 28.19 -43.32 -13.92
CA GLU A 202 28.36 -42.01 -14.56
C GLU A 202 29.10 -40.99 -13.67
N TYR A 203 29.21 -41.24 -12.35
CA TYR A 203 29.75 -40.26 -11.41
C TYR A 203 31.20 -39.84 -11.71
N LEU A 204 32.06 -40.76 -12.14
CA LEU A 204 33.45 -40.42 -12.46
C LEU A 204 33.56 -39.53 -13.71
N GLU A 205 32.63 -39.69 -14.66
CA GLU A 205 32.51 -38.83 -15.85
C GLU A 205 31.98 -37.45 -15.45
N SER A 206 30.91 -37.41 -14.66
CA SER A 206 30.37 -36.17 -14.07
C SER A 206 31.44 -35.42 -13.27
N ALA A 207 32.27 -36.13 -12.49
CA ALA A 207 33.37 -35.54 -11.75
C ALA A 207 34.46 -34.96 -12.67
N ALA A 208 34.70 -35.55 -13.84
CA ALA A 208 35.63 -35.00 -14.82
C ALA A 208 35.10 -33.72 -15.47
N GLN A 209 33.82 -33.70 -15.86
CA GLN A 209 33.13 -32.52 -16.37
C GLN A 209 33.11 -31.37 -15.34
N PHE A 210 32.78 -31.69 -14.09
CA PHE A 210 32.79 -30.74 -12.98
C PHE A 210 34.17 -30.09 -12.79
N ARG A 211 35.25 -30.89 -12.83
CA ARG A 211 36.63 -30.39 -12.72
C ARG A 211 37.02 -29.49 -13.89
N ALA A 212 36.54 -29.79 -15.10
CA ALA A 212 36.79 -28.94 -16.26
C ALA A 212 36.15 -27.56 -16.09
N VAL A 213 34.86 -27.49 -15.75
CA VAL A 213 34.15 -26.22 -15.49
C VAL A 213 34.79 -25.46 -14.32
N HIS A 214 35.16 -26.17 -13.25
CA HIS A 214 35.83 -25.58 -12.10
C HIS A 214 37.19 -24.94 -12.45
N ALA A 215 37.98 -25.60 -13.29
CA ALA A 215 39.28 -25.09 -13.73
C ALA A 215 39.13 -23.83 -14.60
N GLU A 216 38.13 -23.82 -15.48
CA GLU A 216 37.89 -22.71 -16.42
C GLU A 216 37.26 -21.49 -15.72
N LEU A 217 36.43 -21.70 -14.68
CA LEU A 217 35.95 -20.62 -13.80
C LEU A 217 37.01 -20.14 -12.80
N GLU A 218 38.24 -20.68 -12.87
CA GLU A 218 39.39 -20.29 -12.06
C GLU A 218 39.09 -20.28 -10.54
N PHE A 219 38.33 -21.26 -10.05
CA PHE A 219 38.14 -21.43 -8.59
C PHE A 219 39.41 -22.03 -7.95
N GLY A 220 39.55 -21.87 -6.62
CA GLY A 220 40.72 -22.36 -5.87
C GLY A 220 40.78 -23.89 -5.84
N GLU A 221 41.76 -24.49 -5.15
CA GLU A 221 42.04 -25.95 -5.24
C GLU A 221 40.83 -26.88 -4.92
N HIS A 222 39.81 -26.39 -4.22
CA HIS A 222 38.73 -27.22 -3.71
C HIS A 222 37.44 -27.14 -4.53
N LEU A 223 37.00 -28.30 -5.05
CA LEU A 223 35.78 -28.42 -5.85
C LEU A 223 34.49 -27.95 -5.15
N ARG A 224 34.49 -27.90 -3.81
CA ARG A 224 33.38 -27.37 -3.01
C ARG A 224 33.10 -25.89 -3.28
N GLN A 225 34.08 -25.13 -3.76
CA GLN A 225 33.89 -23.72 -4.05
C GLN A 225 32.89 -23.52 -5.20
N LEU A 226 32.97 -24.35 -6.25
CA LEU A 226 32.03 -24.32 -7.37
C LEU A 226 30.63 -24.79 -6.95
N ASP A 227 30.51 -25.86 -6.17
CA ASP A 227 29.20 -26.32 -5.67
C ASP A 227 28.52 -25.24 -4.81
N TYR A 228 29.29 -24.57 -3.94
CA TYR A 228 28.77 -23.48 -3.13
C TYR A 228 28.42 -22.23 -3.96
N PHE A 229 29.18 -21.97 -5.03
CA PHE A 229 28.85 -20.94 -6.01
C PHE A 229 27.51 -21.25 -6.69
N CYS A 230 27.27 -22.49 -7.13
CA CYS A 230 25.98 -22.91 -7.68
C CYS A 230 24.82 -22.69 -6.69
N TYR A 231 25.02 -23.04 -5.42
CA TYR A 231 24.04 -22.75 -4.36
C TYR A 231 23.80 -21.24 -4.18
N TRP A 232 24.86 -20.45 -4.03
CA TRP A 232 24.76 -19.00 -3.87
C TRP A 232 24.05 -18.35 -5.06
N LEU A 233 24.39 -18.76 -6.28
CA LEU A 233 23.78 -18.28 -7.51
C LEU A 233 22.27 -18.53 -7.52
N ARG A 234 21.86 -19.74 -7.10
CA ARG A 234 20.46 -20.14 -6.96
C ARG A 234 19.73 -19.39 -5.86
N GLU A 235 20.43 -18.96 -4.81
CA GLU A 235 19.87 -18.09 -3.78
C GLU A 235 19.62 -16.67 -4.32
N GLN A 236 20.48 -16.16 -5.20
CA GLN A 236 20.33 -14.83 -5.82
C GLN A 236 19.20 -14.78 -6.85
N VAL A 237 19.00 -15.84 -7.64
CA VAL A 237 17.98 -15.90 -8.71
C VAL A 237 16.69 -16.59 -8.28
N GLY A 238 16.71 -17.34 -7.17
CA GLY A 238 15.62 -18.15 -6.65
C GLY A 238 15.78 -19.66 -6.91
N PRO A 239 15.27 -20.53 -6.02
CA PRO A 239 15.46 -21.98 -6.09
C PRO A 239 14.52 -22.69 -7.09
N ASN A 240 13.71 -21.98 -7.87
CA ASN A 240 12.83 -22.56 -8.91
C ASN A 240 12.95 -21.85 -10.26
N THR A 241 13.92 -20.95 -10.37
CA THR A 241 14.12 -20.04 -11.50
C THR A 241 15.37 -20.47 -12.25
N ASN A 242 15.32 -20.36 -13.57
CA ASN A 242 16.46 -20.59 -14.44
C ASN A 242 17.66 -19.75 -13.92
N PRO A 243 18.86 -20.33 -13.71
CA PRO A 243 20.03 -19.55 -13.34
C PRO A 243 20.35 -18.46 -14.36
N LEU A 244 19.90 -18.63 -15.62
CA LEU A 244 19.81 -17.55 -16.59
C LEU A 244 18.54 -16.72 -16.30
N PRO A 245 18.65 -15.41 -16.02
CA PRO A 245 17.48 -14.62 -15.62
C PRO A 245 16.44 -14.50 -16.75
N GLU A 246 15.21 -14.96 -16.52
CA GLU A 246 14.02 -14.57 -17.31
C GLU A 246 13.36 -13.28 -16.78
N ASP A 247 13.65 -12.86 -15.54
CA ASP A 247 13.06 -11.69 -14.89
C ASP A 247 14.13 -10.74 -14.32
N LEU A 248 14.43 -9.66 -15.05
CA LEU A 248 15.22 -8.51 -14.60
C LEU A 248 14.38 -7.23 -14.65
N ARG A 249 13.29 -7.18 -13.87
CA ARG A 249 12.39 -6.01 -13.75
C ARG A 249 12.25 -5.49 -12.32
N THR A 250 13.35 -5.14 -11.68
CA THR A 250 13.30 -4.39 -10.40
C THR A 250 14.16 -3.13 -10.39
N ARG A 251 14.76 -2.76 -11.53
CA ARG A 251 15.60 -1.57 -11.67
C ARG A 251 15.06 -0.67 -12.76
N THR A 252 14.90 0.60 -12.46
CA THR A 252 14.52 1.59 -13.47
C THR A 252 15.74 1.90 -14.33
N VAL A 253 15.66 1.55 -15.62
CA VAL A 253 16.71 1.85 -16.59
C VAL A 253 16.14 2.68 -17.71
N TRP A 254 16.77 3.82 -17.96
CA TRP A 254 16.39 4.76 -18.99
C TRP A 254 17.30 4.61 -20.20
N GLN A 255 16.75 4.59 -21.41
CA GLN A 255 17.55 4.85 -22.61
C GLN A 255 17.33 6.30 -23.02
N ILE A 256 18.41 7.04 -23.16
CA ILE A 256 18.39 8.44 -23.59
C ILE A 256 19.17 8.61 -24.88
N ASN A 257 18.57 9.27 -25.85
CA ASN A 257 19.14 9.47 -27.16
C ASN A 257 19.97 10.76 -27.18
N ALA A 258 21.25 10.65 -27.54
CA ALA A 258 22.13 11.82 -27.74
C ALA A 258 21.91 12.49 -29.12
N GLY A 259 21.01 11.96 -29.96
CA GLY A 259 20.55 12.60 -31.20
C GLY A 259 19.50 11.79 -31.99
N SER A 260 18.65 12.46 -32.78
CA SER A 260 17.77 11.79 -33.75
C SER A 260 17.89 12.38 -35.16
N GLY A 261 17.81 11.49 -36.16
CA GLY A 261 18.43 11.61 -37.49
C GLY A 261 17.90 12.66 -38.48
N GLU A 262 17.25 13.74 -38.06
CA GLU A 262 16.97 14.88 -38.95
C GLU A 262 17.51 16.24 -38.48
N PHE A 263 17.79 16.45 -37.18
CA PHE A 263 18.26 17.77 -36.70
C PHE A 263 19.40 17.75 -35.67
N ASP A 264 19.75 16.61 -35.05
CA ASP A 264 20.75 16.58 -33.98
C ASP A 264 21.96 15.69 -34.28
N GLN A 265 23.12 16.22 -33.93
CA GLN A 265 24.46 15.68 -34.22
C GLN A 265 25.01 15.05 -32.93
N PRO A 266 24.85 13.74 -32.69
CA PRO A 266 25.35 13.08 -31.48
C PRO A 266 26.86 13.27 -31.28
N GLU A 267 27.61 13.47 -32.37
CA GLU A 267 29.02 13.87 -32.37
C GLU A 267 29.31 15.22 -31.71
N ARG A 268 28.29 16.03 -31.42
CA ARG A 268 28.39 17.33 -30.75
C ARG A 268 27.93 17.31 -29.30
N ILE A 269 26.90 16.52 -28.97
CA ILE A 269 26.29 16.48 -27.63
C ILE A 269 26.97 15.46 -26.73
N TRP A 270 27.23 14.24 -27.23
CA TRP A 270 27.87 13.17 -26.45
C TRP A 270 29.24 13.56 -25.85
N PRO A 271 30.14 14.27 -26.57
CA PRO A 271 31.40 14.72 -25.96
C PRO A 271 31.20 15.66 -24.77
N VAL A 272 30.14 16.49 -24.78
CA VAL A 272 29.81 17.42 -23.70
C VAL A 272 29.25 16.66 -22.50
N TRP A 273 28.38 15.67 -22.73
CA TRP A 273 27.86 14.78 -21.69
C TRP A 273 28.98 14.04 -20.97
N LEU A 274 29.94 13.52 -21.73
CA LEU A 274 31.08 12.78 -21.19
C LEU A 274 32.07 13.69 -20.45
N GLU A 275 32.39 14.88 -20.99
CA GLU A 275 33.35 15.80 -20.38
C GLU A 275 32.82 16.44 -19.08
N HIS A 276 31.51 16.66 -18.98
CA HIS A 276 30.89 17.37 -17.86
C HIS A 276 30.05 16.48 -16.93
N GLY A 277 30.00 15.16 -17.19
CA GLY A 277 29.28 14.21 -16.34
C GLY A 277 27.79 14.54 -16.26
N LEU A 278 27.11 14.64 -17.40
CA LEU A 278 25.69 14.97 -17.46
C LEU A 278 24.97 14.28 -18.62
N CYS A 279 23.65 14.30 -18.60
CA CYS A 279 22.78 14.05 -19.74
C CYS A 279 21.75 15.18 -19.89
N SER A 280 21.05 15.26 -21.03
CA SER A 280 20.17 16.41 -21.31
C SER A 280 19.08 16.10 -22.34
N VAL A 281 17.97 16.83 -22.29
CA VAL A 281 16.93 16.80 -23.34
C VAL A 281 16.62 18.22 -23.86
N GLY A 282 16.11 18.29 -25.10
CA GLY A 282 15.64 19.54 -25.74
C GLY A 282 14.24 19.96 -25.27
N TRP A 283 13.68 21.00 -25.90
CA TRP A 283 12.32 21.55 -25.71
C TRP A 283 12.14 22.46 -24.50
N ASP A 284 12.35 23.76 -24.72
CA ASP A 284 12.20 24.77 -23.67
C ASP A 284 10.74 25.02 -23.30
N VAL A 285 10.32 24.43 -22.19
CA VAL A 285 9.02 24.64 -21.53
C VAL A 285 9.17 25.33 -20.17
N GLY A 286 10.37 25.82 -19.82
CA GLY A 286 10.68 26.25 -18.45
C GLY A 286 10.97 25.08 -17.50
N SER A 287 11.03 25.33 -16.19
CA SER A 287 11.39 24.29 -15.21
C SER A 287 10.29 23.23 -15.09
N VAL A 288 10.58 22.00 -15.52
CA VAL A 288 9.60 20.90 -15.59
C VAL A 288 9.16 20.44 -14.20
N GLU A 289 10.02 20.53 -13.19
CA GLU A 289 9.66 20.25 -11.78
C GLU A 289 8.58 21.20 -11.24
N GLU A 290 8.43 22.39 -11.82
CA GLU A 290 7.48 23.43 -11.37
C GLU A 290 6.13 23.37 -12.09
N LEU A 291 6.00 22.52 -13.12
CA LEU A 291 4.79 22.41 -13.93
C LEU A 291 3.93 21.23 -13.50
N SER A 292 2.63 21.47 -13.31
CA SER A 292 1.66 20.37 -13.18
C SER A 292 1.59 19.52 -14.47
N GLN A 293 1.09 18.29 -14.37
CA GLN A 293 0.95 17.41 -15.55
C GLN A 293 0.11 18.05 -16.66
N GLN A 294 -0.94 18.80 -16.30
CA GLN A 294 -1.77 19.52 -17.26
C GLN A 294 -1.00 20.64 -17.97
N GLN A 295 -0.29 21.48 -17.21
CA GLN A 295 0.52 22.57 -17.77
C GLN A 295 1.65 22.05 -18.67
N LEU A 296 2.31 20.96 -18.25
CA LEU A 296 3.35 20.32 -19.03
C LEU A 296 2.81 19.79 -20.37
N ALA A 297 1.60 19.21 -20.37
CA ALA A 297 0.94 18.75 -21.60
C ALA A 297 0.56 19.92 -22.52
N GLU A 298 0.11 21.04 -21.97
CA GLU A 298 -0.22 22.26 -22.71
C GLU A 298 1.02 22.90 -23.36
N GLU A 299 2.12 23.04 -22.62
CA GLU A 299 3.38 23.59 -23.12
C GLU A 299 4.06 22.64 -24.13
N ALA A 300 4.02 21.34 -23.88
CA ALA A 300 4.55 20.35 -24.80
C ALA A 300 3.80 20.32 -26.14
N ALA A 301 2.51 20.71 -26.19
CA ALA A 301 1.69 20.70 -27.40
C ALA A 301 2.30 21.48 -28.58
N ALA A 302 3.17 22.46 -28.32
CA ALA A 302 3.91 23.21 -29.33
C ALA A 302 4.98 22.40 -30.07
N TRP A 303 5.39 21.23 -29.54
CA TRP A 303 6.58 20.48 -29.95
C TRP A 303 6.30 19.03 -30.40
N ASP A 304 5.06 18.70 -30.77
CA ASP A 304 4.55 17.33 -31.04
C ASP A 304 4.09 16.63 -29.75
N GLY A 305 3.05 17.21 -29.14
CA GLY A 305 2.75 17.27 -27.70
C GLY A 305 2.75 16.03 -26.83
N GLU A 306 2.45 14.85 -27.36
CA GLU A 306 2.30 13.67 -26.51
C GLU A 306 3.67 13.03 -26.18
N GLU A 307 4.54 12.87 -27.17
CA GLU A 307 5.86 12.23 -26.98
C GLU A 307 6.87 13.16 -26.29
N VAL A 308 6.79 14.46 -26.56
CA VAL A 308 7.64 15.46 -25.91
C VAL A 308 7.23 15.65 -24.45
N GLY A 309 5.92 15.75 -24.16
CA GLY A 309 5.41 15.85 -22.80
C GLY A 309 5.80 14.64 -21.95
N GLU A 310 5.67 13.43 -22.51
CA GLU A 310 6.09 12.19 -21.85
C GLU A 310 7.61 12.16 -21.57
N SER A 311 8.43 12.63 -22.51
CA SER A 311 9.89 12.69 -22.34
C SER A 311 10.32 13.72 -21.30
N LEU A 312 9.69 14.90 -21.28
CA LEU A 312 9.96 15.95 -20.31
C LEU A 312 9.54 15.52 -18.90
N ARG A 313 8.33 14.94 -18.75
CA ARG A 313 7.83 14.37 -17.49
C ARG A 313 8.79 13.33 -16.94
N ARG A 314 9.21 12.39 -17.78
CA ARG A 314 10.18 11.35 -17.40
C ARG A 314 11.49 11.94 -16.91
N PHE A 315 12.02 12.92 -17.64
CA PHE A 315 13.32 13.52 -17.36
C PHE A 315 13.32 14.43 -16.11
N GLY A 316 12.23 15.16 -15.87
CA GLY A 316 12.15 16.16 -14.80
C GLY A 316 11.36 15.73 -13.55
N GLN A 317 10.50 14.71 -13.63
CA GLN A 317 9.60 14.32 -12.54
C GLN A 317 9.68 12.84 -12.12
N GLU A 318 10.05 11.92 -13.01
CA GLU A 318 10.13 10.46 -12.69
C GLU A 318 11.54 9.93 -12.48
N MET A 319 12.54 10.58 -13.07
CA MET A 319 13.93 10.16 -13.02
C MET A 319 14.54 10.49 -11.64
N GLU A 320 15.06 9.48 -10.94
CA GLU A 320 15.59 9.64 -9.57
C GLU A 320 17.11 9.37 -9.43
N PRO A 321 17.83 10.03 -8.50
CA PRO A 321 19.23 9.73 -8.24
C PRO A 321 19.42 8.23 -7.94
N GLY A 322 20.38 7.60 -8.63
CA GLY A 322 20.61 6.15 -8.54
C GLY A 322 19.99 5.35 -9.70
N ASP A 323 19.15 5.93 -10.54
CA ASP A 323 18.67 5.29 -11.77
C ASP A 323 19.80 5.05 -12.78
N LEU A 324 19.64 4.02 -13.64
CA LEU A 324 20.59 3.68 -14.69
C LEU A 324 20.23 4.35 -16.02
N VAL A 325 21.24 4.76 -16.77
CA VAL A 325 21.07 5.38 -18.09
C VAL A 325 21.93 4.70 -19.15
N VAL A 326 21.29 4.38 -20.27
CA VAL A 326 21.93 3.98 -21.53
C VAL A 326 21.91 5.19 -22.47
N ALA A 327 23.04 5.84 -22.67
CA ALA A 327 23.19 6.81 -23.75
C ALA A 327 23.30 6.06 -25.08
N LYS A 328 22.51 6.48 -26.07
CA LYS A 328 22.48 5.88 -27.41
C LYS A 328 22.46 6.92 -28.53
N ASP A 329 22.81 6.48 -29.72
CA ASP A 329 22.51 7.13 -31.01
C ASP A 329 21.75 6.11 -31.88
N GLY A 330 20.44 6.30 -32.00
CA GLY A 330 19.59 5.31 -32.66
C GLY A 330 19.62 3.97 -31.92
N ASN A 331 20.24 2.94 -32.52
CA ASN A 331 20.46 1.62 -31.91
C ASN A 331 21.90 1.42 -31.41
N THR A 332 22.76 2.42 -31.55
CA THR A 332 24.17 2.32 -31.16
C THR A 332 24.35 2.80 -29.73
N VAL A 333 24.97 1.99 -28.87
CA VAL A 333 25.28 2.37 -27.47
C VAL A 333 26.50 3.28 -27.43
N LEU A 334 26.38 4.40 -26.73
CA LEU A 334 27.46 5.38 -26.54
C LEU A 334 28.12 5.25 -25.17
N GLY A 335 27.32 4.99 -24.13
CA GLY A 335 27.82 4.77 -22.78
C GLY A 335 26.73 4.39 -21.79
N LEU A 336 27.14 3.86 -20.65
CA LEU A 336 26.28 3.47 -19.53
C LEU A 336 26.69 4.26 -18.29
N GLY A 337 25.70 4.83 -17.60
CA GLY A 337 25.94 5.69 -16.44
C GLY A 337 24.85 5.58 -15.39
N VAL A 338 25.10 6.21 -14.24
CA VAL A 338 24.18 6.30 -13.11
C VAL A 338 23.95 7.76 -12.77
N LEU A 339 22.74 8.07 -12.36
CA LEU A 339 22.30 9.44 -12.15
C LEU A 339 22.69 9.89 -10.74
N GLN A 340 23.34 11.04 -10.66
CA GLN A 340 24.03 11.49 -9.45
C GLN A 340 23.11 12.29 -8.52
N GLN A 341 23.54 12.40 -7.26
CA GLN A 341 22.93 13.31 -6.29
C GLN A 341 23.11 14.75 -6.79
N GLY A 342 22.00 15.48 -6.92
CA GLY A 342 21.97 16.82 -7.53
C GLY A 342 20.64 17.13 -8.22
N GLY A 343 19.92 16.11 -8.67
CA GLY A 343 18.55 16.25 -9.20
C GLY A 343 18.50 16.99 -10.54
N TYR A 344 17.30 17.04 -11.14
CA TYR A 344 17.08 17.71 -12.42
C TYR A 344 17.37 19.22 -12.31
N ARG A 345 17.83 19.82 -13.42
CA ARG A 345 18.11 21.26 -13.52
C ARG A 345 17.65 21.82 -14.86
N TYR A 346 16.94 22.94 -14.80
CA TYR A 346 16.70 23.81 -15.94
C TYR A 346 17.81 24.85 -16.05
N VAL A 347 18.49 24.90 -17.20
CA VAL A 347 19.68 25.76 -17.41
C VAL A 347 19.54 26.74 -18.58
N GLY A 348 18.37 26.77 -19.23
CA GLY A 348 18.15 27.60 -20.42
C GLY A 348 19.22 27.38 -21.50
N GLU A 349 19.64 28.44 -22.19
CA GLU A 349 20.67 28.37 -23.25
C GLU A 349 22.12 28.17 -22.72
N ALA A 350 22.34 27.98 -21.41
CA ALA A 350 23.68 27.93 -20.84
C ALA A 350 24.50 26.74 -21.38
N LEU A 351 23.87 25.58 -21.60
CA LEU A 351 24.53 24.39 -22.15
C LEU A 351 24.97 24.60 -23.62
N ASP A 352 24.21 25.36 -24.40
CA ASP A 352 24.53 25.63 -25.82
C ASP A 352 25.88 26.33 -25.98
N THR A 353 26.31 27.11 -24.98
CA THR A 353 27.64 27.77 -24.99
C THR A 353 28.81 26.77 -24.97
N ARG A 354 28.55 25.53 -24.55
CA ARG A 354 29.52 24.43 -24.45
C ARG A 354 29.48 23.52 -25.68
N ILE A 355 28.50 23.70 -26.56
CA ILE A 355 28.31 22.89 -27.77
C ILE A 355 28.85 23.66 -28.97
N THR A 356 29.78 23.05 -29.72
CA THR A 356 30.39 23.72 -30.88
C THR A 356 29.43 23.75 -32.07
N GLY A 357 28.94 24.91 -32.52
CA GLY A 357 28.13 25.08 -33.75
C GLY A 357 26.83 25.87 -33.51
N ASP A 358 25.77 25.59 -34.28
CA ASP A 358 24.43 26.17 -34.05
C ASP A 358 23.81 25.60 -32.77
N SER A 359 23.06 26.42 -32.00
CA SER A 359 22.39 26.00 -30.75
C SER A 359 21.54 24.73 -30.97
N VAL A 360 21.59 23.81 -30.02
CA VAL A 360 20.77 22.58 -30.03
C VAL A 360 19.53 22.72 -29.14
N GLY A 361 19.45 23.75 -28.30
CA GLY A 361 18.27 24.04 -27.49
C GLY A 361 18.05 23.01 -26.36
N HIS A 362 19.12 22.37 -25.89
CA HIS A 362 19.08 21.46 -24.74
C HIS A 362 19.14 22.28 -23.45
N VAL A 363 17.98 22.50 -22.84
CA VAL A 363 17.81 23.37 -21.68
C VAL A 363 17.57 22.62 -20.36
N HIS A 364 17.35 21.31 -20.45
CA HIS A 364 17.12 20.42 -19.31
C HIS A 364 18.32 19.50 -19.14
N VAL A 365 18.93 19.50 -17.95
CA VAL A 365 20.14 18.70 -17.68
C VAL A 365 20.02 17.90 -16.41
N TRP A 366 20.74 16.78 -16.38
CA TRP A 366 20.85 15.95 -15.21
C TRP A 366 22.28 15.45 -14.97
N PRO A 367 22.85 15.57 -13.76
CA PRO A 367 24.21 15.10 -13.49
C PRO A 367 24.27 13.57 -13.56
N THR A 368 25.22 13.04 -14.33
CA THR A 368 25.32 11.62 -14.69
C THR A 368 26.76 11.15 -14.62
N GLU A 369 27.00 10.10 -13.82
CA GLU A 369 28.29 9.42 -13.77
C GLU A 369 28.37 8.34 -14.86
N TRP A 370 29.00 8.66 -15.98
CA TRP A 370 29.25 7.71 -17.06
C TRP A 370 30.38 6.74 -16.68
N ARG A 371 30.01 5.53 -16.23
CA ARG A 371 30.99 4.53 -15.75
C ARG A 371 31.56 3.66 -16.86
N VAL A 372 30.76 3.35 -17.88
CA VAL A 372 31.17 2.48 -18.99
C VAL A 372 31.03 3.23 -20.29
N VAL A 373 32.16 3.44 -20.98
CA VAL A 373 32.22 4.07 -22.30
C VAL A 373 32.93 3.10 -23.24
N PRO A 374 32.19 2.32 -24.03
CA PRO A 374 32.77 1.33 -24.94
C PRO A 374 33.65 1.99 -26.02
N ASP A 375 34.73 1.31 -26.43
CA ASP A 375 35.57 1.80 -27.53
C ASP A 375 34.78 1.78 -28.85
N ALA A 376 34.89 2.85 -29.65
CA ALA A 376 34.19 3.00 -30.92
C ALA A 376 34.58 1.97 -32.00
N SER A 377 35.62 1.15 -31.77
CA SER A 377 36.01 0.02 -32.62
C SER A 377 35.19 -1.26 -32.39
N LEU A 378 34.41 -1.33 -31.30
CA LEU A 378 33.48 -2.42 -31.01
C LEU A 378 32.21 -2.31 -31.87
N ASP A 379 31.49 -3.42 -32.06
CA ASP A 379 30.23 -3.42 -32.82
C ASP A 379 29.07 -3.00 -31.90
N LEU A 380 28.90 -1.70 -31.69
CA LEU A 380 27.99 -1.12 -30.69
C LEU A 380 26.52 -1.01 -31.15
N ASP A 381 26.17 -1.45 -32.37
CA ASP A 381 24.79 -1.46 -32.87
C ASP A 381 24.04 -2.68 -32.36
N VAL A 382 23.12 -2.46 -31.42
CA VAL A 382 22.39 -3.55 -30.74
C VAL A 382 21.41 -4.29 -31.66
N SER A 383 21.12 -3.78 -32.86
CA SER A 383 20.19 -4.43 -33.79
C SER A 383 20.66 -5.83 -34.22
N GLY A 384 21.98 -6.08 -34.17
CA GLY A 384 22.59 -7.39 -34.44
C GLY A 384 22.72 -8.30 -33.22
N TRP A 385 22.50 -7.79 -32.01
CA TRP A 385 22.87 -8.44 -30.75
C TRP A 385 21.85 -9.46 -30.22
N ASN A 386 20.73 -9.64 -30.93
CA ASN A 386 19.64 -10.57 -30.57
C ASN A 386 19.15 -10.35 -29.12
N ILE A 387 18.91 -9.08 -28.76
CA ILE A 387 18.37 -8.63 -27.46
C ILE A 387 16.87 -8.35 -27.64
N SER A 388 16.04 -8.87 -26.73
CA SER A 388 14.58 -8.68 -26.76
C SER A 388 14.05 -8.36 -25.37
N PRO A 389 13.41 -7.18 -25.15
CA PRO A 389 13.25 -6.09 -26.13
C PRO A 389 14.58 -5.35 -26.38
N GLY A 390 14.84 -4.94 -27.63
CA GLY A 390 16.01 -4.13 -28.00
C GLY A 390 15.83 -2.63 -27.71
N LEU A 391 16.83 -1.81 -28.07
CA LEU A 391 16.71 -0.34 -27.96
C LEU A 391 15.67 0.23 -28.93
N GLN A 392 15.03 1.32 -28.52
CA GLN A 392 14.04 2.02 -29.34
C GLN A 392 14.71 3.17 -30.09
N ALA A 393 15.10 2.92 -31.35
CA ALA A 393 15.90 3.84 -32.16
C ALA A 393 15.35 5.28 -32.25
N ARG A 394 14.01 5.45 -32.29
CA ARG A 394 13.37 6.74 -32.54
C ARG A 394 12.95 7.51 -31.28
N LYS A 395 12.92 6.85 -30.12
CA LYS A 395 12.53 7.50 -28.86
C LYS A 395 13.70 8.30 -28.29
N THR A 396 13.41 9.51 -27.82
CA THR A 396 14.37 10.38 -27.13
C THR A 396 14.66 9.87 -25.73
N LEU A 397 13.63 9.66 -24.91
CA LEU A 397 13.76 9.11 -23.56
C LEU A 397 12.63 8.13 -23.29
N VAL A 398 12.98 6.92 -22.88
CA VAL A 398 12.01 5.89 -22.48
C VAL A 398 12.67 4.87 -21.56
N GLN A 399 11.89 4.21 -20.71
CA GLN A 399 12.38 3.10 -19.92
C GLN A 399 12.73 1.90 -20.83
N THR A 400 13.71 1.10 -20.44
CA THR A 400 14.17 -0.05 -21.23
C THR A 400 14.49 -1.26 -20.38
N ASN A 401 14.13 -2.44 -20.89
CA ASN A 401 14.59 -3.73 -20.34
C ASN A 401 15.79 -4.29 -21.10
N ALA A 402 16.33 -3.54 -22.08
CA ALA A 402 17.45 -3.98 -22.93
C ALA A 402 18.80 -3.95 -22.22
N PHE A 403 18.88 -3.29 -21.05
CA PHE A 403 20.15 -2.99 -20.36
C PHE A 403 21.00 -4.22 -20.09
N GLU A 404 20.39 -5.29 -19.58
CA GLU A 404 21.14 -6.49 -19.20
C GLU A 404 21.65 -7.23 -20.45
N GLY A 405 20.85 -7.28 -21.52
CA GLY A 405 21.33 -7.75 -22.82
C GLY A 405 22.50 -6.93 -23.36
N ILE A 406 22.46 -5.60 -23.19
CA ILE A 406 23.53 -4.69 -23.61
C ILE A 406 24.79 -4.90 -22.76
N ARG A 407 24.62 -4.96 -21.44
CA ARG A 407 25.68 -5.24 -20.46
C ARG A 407 26.41 -6.52 -20.80
N TRP A 408 25.69 -7.59 -21.15
CA TRP A 408 26.28 -8.88 -21.52
C TRP A 408 27.05 -8.81 -22.83
N GLN A 409 26.51 -8.15 -23.85
CA GLN A 409 27.16 -8.07 -25.16
C GLN A 409 28.41 -7.19 -25.11
N LEU A 410 28.39 -6.12 -24.32
CA LEU A 410 29.58 -5.30 -24.08
C LEU A 410 30.66 -6.10 -23.34
N ALA A 411 30.31 -6.83 -22.27
CA ALA A 411 31.25 -7.68 -21.55
C ALA A 411 31.84 -8.80 -22.43
N ALA A 412 31.04 -9.37 -23.33
CA ALA A 412 31.50 -10.41 -24.26
C ALA A 412 32.43 -9.85 -25.36
N GLN A 413 32.17 -8.64 -25.84
CA GLN A 413 33.00 -8.00 -26.87
C GLN A 413 34.30 -7.41 -26.32
N ASP A 414 34.28 -6.93 -25.07
CA ASP A 414 35.45 -6.39 -24.39
C ASP A 414 35.43 -6.70 -22.88
N PRO A 415 36.18 -7.75 -22.45
CA PRO A 415 36.28 -8.11 -21.04
C PRO A 415 36.87 -7.02 -20.14
N GLU A 416 37.59 -6.02 -20.67
CA GLU A 416 38.10 -4.92 -19.84
C GLU A 416 36.96 -4.04 -19.29
N LEU A 417 35.77 -4.09 -19.89
CA LEU A 417 34.58 -3.37 -19.43
C LEU A 417 33.91 -4.03 -18.21
N ILE A 418 34.23 -5.28 -17.87
CA ILE A 418 33.55 -6.05 -16.79
C ILE A 418 33.62 -5.30 -15.46
N ALA A 419 34.78 -4.76 -15.08
CA ALA A 419 34.94 -4.02 -13.84
C ALA A 419 34.07 -2.74 -13.81
N GLY A 420 34.00 -2.00 -14.92
CA GLY A 420 33.14 -0.82 -15.03
C GLY A 420 31.65 -1.18 -15.01
N LEU A 421 31.26 -2.30 -15.64
CA LEU A 421 29.90 -2.80 -15.64
C LEU A 421 29.48 -3.29 -14.25
N ALA A 422 30.40 -3.84 -13.44
CA ALA A 422 30.15 -4.20 -12.05
C ALA A 422 29.97 -2.95 -11.16
N ASP A 423 30.79 -1.92 -11.37
CA ASP A 423 30.73 -0.68 -10.58
C ASP A 423 29.41 0.10 -10.73
N LEU A 424 28.69 -0.04 -11.85
CA LEU A 424 27.36 0.53 -12.04
C LEU A 424 26.37 0.08 -10.95
N ASP A 425 26.49 -1.15 -10.45
CA ASP A 425 25.64 -1.69 -9.38
C ASP A 425 25.96 -1.10 -8.00
N ASN A 426 27.20 -0.65 -7.81
CA ASN A 426 27.63 0.04 -6.59
C ASN A 426 27.17 1.50 -6.60
N LEU A 427 27.26 2.16 -7.76
CA LEU A 427 26.84 3.54 -7.94
C LEU A 427 25.32 3.71 -7.83
N THR A 428 24.53 2.76 -8.32
CA THR A 428 23.05 2.77 -8.17
C THR A 428 22.62 2.73 -6.70
N ARG A 429 23.33 1.98 -5.84
CA ARG A 429 23.03 1.89 -4.39
C ARG A 429 23.51 3.11 -3.60
N ASN A 430 24.51 3.84 -4.10
CA ASN A 430 25.10 4.97 -3.43
C ASN A 430 25.60 6.01 -4.45
N PRO A 431 24.68 6.76 -5.08
CA PRO A 431 25.02 7.70 -6.14
C PRO A 431 25.90 8.84 -5.61
N SER A 432 26.90 9.22 -6.40
CA SER A 432 27.89 10.23 -6.03
C SER A 432 27.30 11.65 -6.06
N HIS A 433 27.93 12.58 -5.33
CA HIS A 433 27.46 13.95 -5.11
C HIS A 433 28.32 14.99 -5.84
N GLU A 434 28.55 14.78 -7.14
CA GLU A 434 29.36 15.69 -7.95
C GLU A 434 28.48 16.83 -8.52
N SER A 435 28.94 18.07 -8.36
CA SER A 435 28.18 19.24 -8.77
C SER A 435 28.44 19.56 -10.26
N LEU A 436 27.38 19.85 -11.03
CA LEU A 436 27.48 20.41 -12.39
C LEU A 436 28.47 21.59 -12.45
N PRO A 437 29.03 21.95 -13.61
CA PRO A 437 29.84 23.15 -13.75
C PRO A 437 29.16 24.40 -13.17
N SER A 438 29.89 25.31 -12.52
CA SER A 438 29.34 26.43 -11.74
C SER A 438 28.41 27.40 -12.49
N ASP A 439 28.50 27.43 -13.81
CA ASP A 439 27.63 28.20 -14.72
C ASP A 439 26.35 27.44 -15.13
N LEU A 440 26.30 26.14 -14.83
CA LEU A 440 25.15 25.25 -14.95
C LEU A 440 24.57 24.85 -13.57
N GLN A 441 25.13 25.41 -12.48
CA GLN A 441 24.57 25.32 -11.14
C GLN A 441 23.50 26.41 -10.99
N ALA A 442 22.36 26.05 -10.41
CA ALA A 442 21.42 27.05 -9.90
C ALA A 442 22.13 27.86 -8.79
N ASP A 443 21.77 29.13 -8.65
CA ASP A 443 22.27 29.98 -7.58
C ASP A 443 21.89 29.35 -6.22
N ASP A 444 22.86 28.65 -5.59
CA ASP A 444 22.75 27.91 -4.32
C ASP A 444 22.53 28.82 -3.10
N SER A 445 21.87 29.97 -3.31
CA SER A 445 21.38 30.86 -2.26
C SER A 445 19.89 30.69 -1.95
N LYS A 446 19.20 29.71 -2.56
CA LYS A 446 17.79 29.40 -2.29
C LYS A 446 17.49 27.90 -2.21
N SER A 447 18.08 27.22 -1.22
CA SER A 447 17.62 25.89 -0.82
C SER A 447 17.98 25.63 0.65
N GLU A 448 17.63 26.59 1.51
CA GLU A 448 17.25 26.25 2.89
C GLU A 448 15.74 26.04 2.94
N ILE A 449 15.37 24.86 3.44
CA ILE A 449 14.03 24.42 3.84
C ILE A 449 13.20 25.58 4.41
N ILE A 450 12.07 25.93 3.78
CA ILE A 450 10.97 26.65 4.47
C ILE A 450 9.62 26.21 3.88
N GLU A 451 8.99 25.24 4.53
CA GLU A 451 7.54 25.31 4.78
C GLU A 451 7.28 26.66 5.47
N SER A 452 6.56 27.58 4.82
CA SER A 452 5.86 28.62 5.61
C SER A 452 4.49 28.89 5.02
N GLY A 453 3.48 28.36 5.71
CA GLY A 453 2.12 28.86 5.68
C GLY A 453 2.07 30.22 6.35
N SER A 454 2.50 31.26 5.62
CA SER A 454 2.37 32.65 6.07
C SER A 454 1.66 33.46 5.00
N TRP A 455 0.50 34.02 5.35
CA TRP A 455 -0.34 34.81 4.46
C TRP A 455 -0.36 36.27 4.91
N PHE A 456 -0.29 37.21 3.97
CA PHE A 456 -0.27 38.64 4.30
C PHE A 456 -1.15 39.47 3.37
N LEU A 457 -1.66 40.57 3.89
CA LEU A 457 -2.34 41.62 3.15
C LEU A 457 -1.41 42.83 3.03
N LEU A 458 -1.18 43.30 1.80
CA LEU A 458 -0.28 44.40 1.45
C LEU A 458 -1.07 45.60 0.96
N GLN A 459 -0.94 46.76 1.63
CA GLN A 459 -1.57 47.99 1.19
C GLN A 459 -0.72 48.72 0.14
N THR A 460 -1.33 49.00 -1.00
CA THR A 460 -0.75 49.81 -2.08
C THR A 460 -1.36 51.21 -2.12
N GLY A 461 -0.75 52.13 -2.88
CA GLY A 461 -1.28 53.51 -3.05
C GLY A 461 -0.73 54.58 -2.09
N SER A 462 0.24 54.27 -1.21
CA SER A 462 0.89 55.32 -0.41
C SER A 462 1.85 56.16 -1.27
N GLU A 463 1.73 57.50 -1.27
CA GLU A 463 2.57 58.45 -2.07
C GLU A 463 4.09 58.38 -1.78
N LYS A 464 4.53 57.44 -0.94
CA LYS A 464 5.90 57.35 -0.42
C LYS A 464 6.84 56.59 -1.36
N TRP A 465 6.34 55.61 -2.13
CA TRP A 465 7.14 54.76 -3.03
C TRP A 465 6.34 54.44 -4.30
N ASP A 466 7.05 54.30 -5.43
CA ASP A 466 6.47 54.04 -6.76
C ASP A 466 6.58 52.53 -7.06
N ASP A 467 5.89 51.74 -6.25
CA ASP A 467 5.96 50.29 -6.30
C ASP A 467 5.12 49.77 -7.46
N LYS A 468 5.64 48.76 -8.16
CA LYS A 468 4.91 48.03 -9.20
C LYS A 468 4.45 46.69 -8.61
N PRO A 469 3.15 46.52 -8.29
CA PRO A 469 2.66 45.37 -7.53
C PRO A 469 3.00 44.01 -8.15
N GLY A 470 3.09 43.91 -9.48
CA GLY A 470 3.46 42.67 -10.19
C GLY A 470 4.95 42.43 -10.42
N GLU A 471 5.84 43.34 -9.98
CA GLU A 471 7.30 43.19 -10.16
C GLU A 471 8.04 43.18 -8.81
N ARG A 472 7.77 44.14 -7.92
CA ARG A 472 8.47 44.28 -6.63
C ARG A 472 7.69 45.16 -5.64
N TYR A 473 7.65 44.74 -4.38
CA TYR A 473 7.01 45.50 -3.28
C TYR A 473 8.05 46.01 -2.27
N HIS A 474 7.98 47.29 -1.88
CA HIS A 474 9.02 47.95 -1.08
C HIS A 474 8.54 48.27 0.33
N PHE A 475 9.35 47.93 1.34
CA PHE A 475 9.00 48.23 2.73
C PHE A 475 10.23 48.43 3.65
N THR A 476 9.97 48.78 4.92
CA THR A 476 11.02 49.01 5.94
C THR A 476 10.70 48.27 7.23
N THR A 477 11.72 47.86 8.00
CA THR A 477 11.58 47.03 9.21
C THR A 477 11.05 47.77 10.46
N GLY A 478 10.43 48.94 10.28
CA GLY A 478 9.99 49.80 11.38
C GLY A 478 8.66 49.40 12.04
N LEU A 479 7.86 48.56 11.38
CA LEU A 479 6.53 48.13 11.84
C LEU A 479 6.46 46.62 12.08
N PRO A 480 5.64 46.14 13.03
CA PRO A 480 5.57 44.72 13.38
C PRO A 480 5.25 43.79 12.20
N GLY A 481 4.26 44.12 11.36
CA GLY A 481 3.89 43.31 10.19
C GLY A 481 5.01 43.24 9.14
N SER A 482 5.71 44.34 8.91
CA SER A 482 6.90 44.36 8.04
C SER A 482 8.05 43.50 8.55
N ARG A 483 8.22 43.42 9.88
CA ARG A 483 9.23 42.54 10.46
C ARG A 483 8.87 41.07 10.29
N ARG A 484 7.60 40.71 10.51
CA ARG A 484 7.12 39.33 10.33
C ARG A 484 7.20 38.88 8.88
N LEU A 485 6.80 39.73 7.95
CA LEU A 485 6.95 39.44 6.52
C LEU A 485 8.42 39.21 6.14
N TYR A 486 9.34 40.03 6.66
CA TYR A 486 10.78 39.84 6.45
C TYR A 486 11.32 38.55 7.08
N GLU A 487 10.83 38.19 8.27
CA GLU A 487 11.21 36.96 8.98
C GLU A 487 10.65 35.70 8.28
N ALA A 488 9.48 35.79 7.63
CA ALA A 488 8.88 34.70 6.87
C ALA A 488 9.68 34.35 5.60
N GLY A 489 10.28 35.35 4.93
CA GLY A 489 11.15 35.18 3.76
C GLY A 489 10.41 34.81 2.47
N THR A 490 9.37 33.98 2.55
CA THR A 490 8.39 33.67 1.51
C THR A 490 6.98 33.79 2.08
N ALA A 491 5.99 34.17 1.26
CA ALA A 491 4.60 34.34 1.72
C ALA A 491 3.59 34.36 0.57
N GLN A 492 2.34 33.98 0.84
CA GLN A 492 1.20 34.28 -0.03
C GLN A 492 0.63 35.65 0.33
N VAL A 493 0.30 36.48 -0.66
CA VAL A 493 -0.15 37.86 -0.41
C VAL A 493 -1.37 38.29 -1.20
N VAL A 494 -2.19 39.14 -0.58
CA VAL A 494 -3.30 39.86 -1.23
C VAL A 494 -3.03 41.36 -1.20
N TYR A 495 -3.19 42.03 -2.33
CA TYR A 495 -3.06 43.47 -2.45
C TYR A 495 -4.37 44.20 -2.16
N LEU A 496 -4.29 45.26 -1.35
CA LEU A 496 -5.40 46.12 -0.95
C LEU A 496 -5.10 47.58 -1.33
N GLU A 497 -5.94 48.19 -2.16
CA GLU A 497 -5.87 49.62 -2.51
C GLU A 497 -7.23 50.27 -2.29
N ASP A 498 -7.27 51.46 -1.69
CA ASP A 498 -8.51 52.22 -1.40
C ASP A 498 -9.65 51.42 -0.72
N GLY A 499 -9.31 50.35 0.00
CA GLY A 499 -10.28 49.49 0.70
C GLY A 499 -10.78 48.29 -0.10
N GLU A 500 -10.23 48.04 -1.29
CA GLU A 500 -10.59 46.90 -2.16
C GLU A 500 -9.40 45.97 -2.39
N CYS A 501 -9.59 44.68 -2.14
CA CYS A 501 -8.63 43.64 -2.50
C CYS A 501 -8.74 43.38 -4.00
N TYR A 502 -7.64 43.56 -4.74
CA TYR A 502 -7.69 43.61 -6.21
C TYR A 502 -6.70 42.68 -6.90
N ALA A 503 -5.75 42.09 -6.17
CA ALA A 503 -4.82 41.11 -6.73
C ALA A 503 -4.28 40.18 -5.65
N THR A 504 -3.90 38.97 -6.05
CA THR A 504 -3.11 38.04 -5.25
C THR A 504 -1.73 37.85 -5.85
N ALA A 505 -0.74 37.52 -5.05
CA ALA A 505 0.59 37.19 -5.52
C ALA A 505 1.35 36.35 -4.49
N ARG A 506 2.54 35.88 -4.88
CA ARG A 506 3.46 35.16 -4.00
C ARG A 506 4.77 35.93 -3.86
N ILE A 507 5.29 36.00 -2.63
CA ILE A 507 6.64 36.49 -2.34
C ILE A 507 7.58 35.31 -2.30
N THR A 508 8.62 35.34 -3.13
CA THR A 508 9.62 34.27 -3.24
C THR A 508 10.97 34.63 -2.64
N ASN A 509 11.22 35.91 -2.38
CA ASN A 509 12.45 36.40 -1.77
C ASN A 509 12.28 37.83 -1.26
N ILE A 510 13.06 38.21 -0.23
CA ILE A 510 13.10 39.58 0.28
C ILE A 510 14.55 40.04 0.45
N ASP A 511 15.00 40.92 -0.45
CA ASP A 511 16.34 41.48 -0.45
C ASP A 511 16.45 42.68 0.50
N ARG A 512 17.55 42.75 1.26
CA ARG A 512 17.90 43.90 2.10
C ARG A 512 19.01 44.74 1.48
N VAL A 513 18.71 46.01 1.24
CA VAL A 513 19.67 46.99 0.71
C VAL A 513 19.92 48.07 1.75
N GLU A 514 21.18 48.24 2.16
CA GLU A 514 21.59 49.32 3.06
C GLU A 514 21.89 50.60 2.26
N ASP A 515 21.04 51.62 2.42
CA ASP A 515 21.19 52.94 1.81
C ASP A 515 21.23 54.03 2.91
N GLY A 516 22.42 54.22 3.50
CA GLY A 516 22.63 55.19 4.58
C GLY A 516 22.14 54.71 5.96
N ASP A 517 21.43 55.57 6.70
CA ASP A 517 20.96 55.29 8.08
C ASP A 517 19.64 54.49 8.14
N GLU A 518 19.04 54.11 6.99
CA GLU A 518 17.81 53.30 6.92
C GLU A 518 18.02 52.06 6.03
N ALA A 519 17.66 50.89 6.55
CA ALA A 519 17.64 49.64 5.78
C ALA A 519 16.33 49.53 4.98
N ARG A 520 16.44 49.37 3.66
CA ARG A 520 15.30 49.16 2.76
C ARG A 520 15.19 47.68 2.39
N LEU A 521 13.96 47.17 2.35
CA LEU A 521 13.64 45.80 1.98
C LEU A 521 12.81 45.77 0.69
N TYR A 522 13.10 44.80 -0.18
CA TYR A 522 12.46 44.61 -1.47
C TYR A 522 11.97 43.17 -1.58
N ALA A 523 10.65 42.97 -1.63
CA ALA A 523 10.05 41.66 -1.85
C ALA A 523 9.87 41.42 -3.37
N ASP A 524 10.43 40.31 -3.85
CA ASP A 524 10.24 39.83 -5.22
C ASP A 524 8.88 39.14 -5.33
N ILE A 525 8.08 39.55 -6.32
CA ILE A 525 6.70 39.09 -6.52
C ILE A 525 6.64 38.12 -7.70
N THR A 526 6.01 36.97 -7.51
CA THR A 526 5.64 36.00 -8.56
C THR A 526 4.14 35.72 -8.48
N ASP A 527 3.57 35.09 -9.50
CA ASP A 527 2.16 34.66 -9.52
C ASP A 527 1.14 35.78 -9.27
N TYR A 528 1.48 37.00 -9.70
CA TYR A 528 0.60 38.15 -9.60
C TYR A 528 -0.63 37.96 -10.50
N THR A 529 -1.79 37.83 -9.88
CA THR A 529 -3.08 37.64 -10.56
C THR A 529 -4.04 38.72 -10.09
N GLU A 530 -4.58 39.50 -11.03
CA GLU A 530 -5.66 40.44 -10.71
C GLU A 530 -6.95 39.67 -10.45
N ILE A 531 -7.60 39.99 -9.33
CA ILE A 531 -8.90 39.43 -8.96
C ILE A 531 -9.97 40.53 -9.09
N PRO A 532 -11.25 40.19 -9.31
CA PRO A 532 -12.32 41.16 -9.24
C PRO A 532 -12.26 41.90 -7.89
N PRO A 533 -12.37 43.25 -7.85
CA PRO A 533 -12.21 44.01 -6.61
C PRO A 533 -13.18 43.54 -5.53
N VAL A 534 -12.64 43.07 -4.40
CA VAL A 534 -13.40 42.65 -3.22
C VAL A 534 -13.28 43.72 -2.15
N PRO A 535 -14.34 44.49 -1.83
CA PRO A 535 -14.27 45.46 -0.75
C PRO A 535 -13.96 44.76 0.58
N ILE A 536 -12.87 45.14 1.24
CA ILE A 536 -12.40 44.43 2.45
C ILE A 536 -13.46 44.44 3.56
N ASN A 537 -14.30 45.48 3.62
CA ASN A 537 -15.39 45.57 4.58
C ASN A 537 -16.49 44.53 4.36
N ASP A 538 -16.66 44.00 3.14
CA ASP A 538 -17.68 43.00 2.81
C ASP A 538 -17.27 41.58 3.26
N VAL A 539 -15.97 41.34 3.47
CA VAL A 539 -15.42 40.02 3.87
C VAL A 539 -14.78 40.01 5.25
N ARG A 540 -14.50 41.18 5.84
CA ARG A 540 -13.83 41.34 7.15
C ARG A 540 -14.53 40.64 8.32
N GLY A 541 -15.85 40.45 8.25
CA GLY A 541 -16.62 39.76 9.29
C GLY A 541 -16.39 38.24 9.33
N GLU A 542 -15.77 37.68 8.29
CA GLU A 542 -15.50 36.24 8.16
C GLU A 542 -14.03 35.91 8.41
N PHE A 543 -13.23 36.92 8.72
CA PHE A 543 -11.82 36.72 8.99
C PHE A 543 -11.63 36.23 10.43
N GLU A 544 -10.81 35.20 10.61
CA GLU A 544 -10.33 34.77 11.91
C GLU A 544 -9.35 35.81 12.48
N THR A 545 -8.63 36.53 11.60
CA THR A 545 -7.72 37.61 11.99
C THR A 545 -8.44 38.96 12.22
N SER A 546 -8.20 39.57 13.39
CA SER A 546 -8.63 40.94 13.66
C SER A 546 -7.85 41.97 12.83
N LEU A 547 -8.45 42.44 11.73
CA LEU A 547 -7.81 43.40 10.83
C LEU A 547 -7.74 44.82 11.40
N SER A 548 -6.53 45.39 11.44
CA SER A 548 -6.28 46.83 11.66
C SER A 548 -5.64 47.45 10.42
N LEU A 549 -6.46 48.13 9.62
CA LEU A 549 -6.04 48.77 8.35
C LEU A 549 -5.15 50.01 8.55
N GLN A 550 -4.71 50.30 9.79
CA GLN A 550 -3.75 51.37 10.08
C GLN A 550 -2.30 51.00 9.73
N HIS A 551 -2.04 49.73 9.40
CA HIS A 551 -0.73 49.22 9.06
C HIS A 551 -0.68 48.74 7.60
N PRO A 552 0.40 49.04 6.86
CA PRO A 552 0.49 48.75 5.44
C PRO A 552 0.81 47.28 5.10
N ILE A 553 1.21 46.48 6.09
CA ILE A 553 1.47 45.05 5.94
C ILE A 553 0.83 44.37 7.14
N ILE A 554 -0.12 43.48 6.86
CA ILE A 554 -0.94 42.79 7.86
C ILE A 554 -0.77 41.29 7.63
N GLU A 555 -0.48 40.53 8.68
CA GLU A 555 -0.48 39.07 8.62
C GLU A 555 -1.93 38.59 8.75
N ILE A 556 -2.32 37.63 7.93
CA ILE A 556 -3.65 37.00 7.92
C ILE A 556 -3.49 35.48 7.96
N GLU A 557 -4.58 34.77 8.25
CA GLU A 557 -4.58 33.30 8.25
C GLU A 557 -4.93 32.73 6.87
N GLU A 558 -4.67 31.45 6.66
CA GLU A 558 -4.98 30.74 5.40
C GLU A 558 -6.46 30.82 5.05
N ALA A 559 -7.34 30.64 6.04
CA ALA A 559 -8.78 30.76 5.89
C ALA A 559 -9.18 32.16 5.38
N ASP A 560 -8.58 33.23 5.92
CA ASP A 560 -8.84 34.61 5.49
C ASP A 560 -8.43 34.83 4.03
N TYR A 561 -7.32 34.23 3.60
CA TYR A 561 -6.86 34.27 2.22
C TYR A 561 -7.85 33.56 1.27
N HIS A 562 -8.40 32.42 1.69
CA HIS A 562 -9.40 31.68 0.93
C HIS A 562 -10.76 32.40 0.86
N VAL A 563 -11.17 33.10 1.92
CA VAL A 563 -12.38 33.95 1.91
C VAL A 563 -12.29 35.05 0.84
N ILE A 564 -11.09 35.59 0.58
CA ILE A 564 -10.89 36.61 -0.46
C ILE A 564 -10.81 35.98 -1.87
N THR A 565 -10.26 34.77 -1.99
CA THR A 565 -9.91 34.15 -3.28
C THR A 565 -10.98 33.22 -3.86
N ASN A 566 -11.83 32.58 -3.03
CA ASN A 566 -12.95 31.77 -3.50
C ASN A 566 -14.21 32.64 -3.63
N GLN A 567 -14.57 32.98 -4.88
CA GLN A 567 -15.74 33.83 -5.20
C GLN A 567 -17.07 33.07 -5.39
N GLU A 568 -17.18 31.80 -5.00
CA GLU A 568 -18.50 31.16 -4.92
C GLU A 568 -19.15 31.48 -3.57
N THR A 569 -19.86 32.61 -3.54
CA THR A 569 -20.67 32.97 -2.38
C THR A 569 -22.12 32.60 -2.66
N GLU A 570 -22.63 31.61 -1.92
CA GLU A 570 -24.06 31.32 -1.89
C GLU A 570 -24.84 32.58 -1.49
N THR A 571 -25.92 32.87 -2.22
CA THR A 571 -26.80 34.02 -1.91
C THR A 571 -27.49 33.78 -0.57
N ARG A 572 -27.30 34.67 0.41
CA ARG A 572 -27.95 34.59 1.72
C ARG A 572 -29.26 35.39 1.73
N TYR A 573 -30.14 35.04 2.67
CA TYR A 573 -31.49 35.59 2.77
C TYR A 573 -31.71 36.24 4.13
N PHE A 574 -32.28 37.45 4.16
CA PHE A 574 -32.45 38.23 5.38
C PHE A 574 -33.85 38.82 5.51
N TRP A 575 -34.26 39.03 6.75
CA TRP A 575 -35.45 39.78 7.15
C TRP A 575 -35.07 41.13 7.73
N VAL A 576 -35.70 42.21 7.27
CA VAL A 576 -35.45 43.58 7.75
C VAL A 576 -36.74 44.27 8.21
N ASN A 577 -36.68 44.87 9.41
CA ASN A 577 -37.78 45.60 10.03
C ASN A 577 -37.69 47.12 9.81
N SER A 578 -38.40 47.65 8.83
CA SER A 578 -38.44 49.10 8.56
C SER A 578 -39.56 49.83 9.32
N GLN A 579 -39.26 51.05 9.78
CA GLN A 579 -40.22 52.04 10.29
C GLN A 579 -40.39 53.24 9.34
N ASN A 580 -39.59 53.28 8.27
CA ASN A 580 -39.58 54.40 7.33
C ASN A 580 -40.51 54.10 6.15
N LEU A 581 -41.49 54.99 5.93
CA LEU A 581 -42.54 54.81 4.92
C LEU A 581 -42.20 55.42 3.57
N ASP A 582 -41.06 56.13 3.45
CA ASP A 582 -40.72 56.93 2.28
C ASP A 582 -39.80 56.21 1.26
N TRP A 583 -39.56 54.89 1.38
CA TRP A 583 -38.60 54.11 0.57
C TRP A 583 -39.26 53.02 -0.32
N ASP A 584 -40.59 52.97 -0.39
CA ASP A 584 -41.34 51.94 -1.12
C ASP A 584 -41.47 52.18 -2.64
N HIS A 585 -40.38 52.57 -3.32
CA HIS A 585 -40.40 52.83 -4.77
C HIS A 585 -39.30 52.08 -5.55
N PRO A 586 -39.62 51.49 -6.72
CA PRO A 586 -38.68 50.71 -7.54
C PRO A 586 -37.41 51.49 -7.89
N GLY A 587 -36.25 50.89 -7.61
CA GLY A 587 -34.93 51.48 -7.88
C GLY A 587 -34.44 52.50 -6.84
N GLY A 588 -35.15 52.64 -5.70
CA GLY A 588 -34.68 53.44 -4.56
C GLY A 588 -33.72 52.65 -3.66
N THR A 589 -32.68 53.31 -3.15
CA THR A 589 -31.70 52.72 -2.23
C THR A 589 -31.76 53.44 -0.88
N GLN A 590 -31.59 52.71 0.21
CA GLN A 590 -31.66 53.29 1.56
C GLN A 590 -30.52 52.78 2.43
N PHE A 591 -29.88 53.70 3.12
CA PHE A 591 -28.93 53.39 4.18
C PHE A 591 -29.69 52.97 5.45
N TYR A 592 -29.45 51.74 5.88
CA TYR A 592 -30.07 51.10 7.04
C TYR A 592 -29.06 50.99 8.19
N THR A 593 -29.16 51.93 9.14
CA THR A 593 -28.18 52.13 10.22
C THR A 593 -28.20 51.01 11.26
N ARG A 594 -27.01 50.55 11.66
CA ARG A 594 -26.77 49.68 12.83
C ARG A 594 -26.87 50.53 14.10
N TYR A 595 -27.80 50.19 14.99
CA TYR A 595 -27.96 50.87 16.28
C TYR A 595 -27.45 50.00 17.43
N ASP A 596 -26.47 50.52 18.19
CA ASP A 596 -25.75 49.84 19.28
C ASP A 596 -26.63 49.22 20.39
N THR A 597 -27.89 49.62 20.52
CA THR A 597 -28.79 49.18 21.61
C THR A 597 -29.76 48.06 21.24
N ARG A 598 -29.63 47.43 20.06
CA ARG A 598 -30.61 46.45 19.54
C ARG A 598 -30.05 45.02 19.49
N LYS A 599 -30.93 44.00 19.48
CA LYS A 599 -30.55 42.56 19.46
C LYS A 599 -30.15 42.11 18.04
N ASN A 600 -29.35 41.04 17.95
CA ASN A 600 -28.90 40.39 16.71
C ASN A 600 -27.99 41.24 15.80
N GLN A 601 -27.03 41.96 16.40
CA GLN A 601 -26.14 42.85 15.65
C GLN A 601 -25.06 42.13 14.83
N GLU A 602 -24.64 40.96 15.28
CA GLU A 602 -23.64 40.12 14.60
C GLU A 602 -24.09 39.74 13.17
N VAL A 603 -25.41 39.73 12.92
CA VAL A 603 -25.97 39.47 11.58
C VAL A 603 -25.57 40.56 10.57
N TYR A 604 -25.43 41.82 10.99
CA TYR A 604 -24.99 42.90 10.09
C TYR A 604 -23.58 42.67 9.54
N GLU A 605 -22.74 41.95 10.28
CA GLU A 605 -21.36 41.65 9.90
C GLU A 605 -21.28 40.53 8.85
N ARG A 606 -22.39 39.80 8.61
CA ARG A 606 -22.49 38.70 7.63
C ARG A 606 -23.17 39.07 6.32
N VAL A 607 -23.71 40.30 6.23
CA VAL A 607 -24.47 40.80 5.08
C VAL A 607 -23.53 41.28 3.99
N ARG A 608 -23.72 40.78 2.76
CA ARG A 608 -22.88 41.08 1.60
C ARG A 608 -23.68 41.68 0.45
N PRO A 609 -23.05 42.46 -0.46
CA PRO A 609 -23.68 42.85 -1.72
C PRO A 609 -24.20 41.64 -2.50
N GLY A 610 -25.44 41.69 -2.98
CA GLY A 610 -26.10 40.59 -3.71
C GLY A 610 -27.07 39.75 -2.89
N ASP A 611 -26.97 39.78 -1.55
CA ASP A 611 -27.89 39.06 -0.65
C ASP A 611 -29.33 39.57 -0.77
N LYS A 612 -30.30 38.68 -0.54
CA LYS A 612 -31.73 38.97 -0.69
C LYS A 612 -32.37 39.34 0.64
N VAL A 613 -33.27 40.32 0.62
CA VAL A 613 -33.92 40.87 1.81
C VAL A 613 -35.44 40.94 1.66
N VAL A 614 -36.15 40.46 2.68
CA VAL A 614 -37.58 40.72 2.90
C VAL A 614 -37.75 41.95 3.78
N VAL A 615 -38.52 42.95 3.32
CA VAL A 615 -38.78 44.18 4.07
C VAL A 615 -40.15 44.13 4.76
N TYR A 616 -40.15 44.17 6.08
CA TYR A 616 -41.34 44.21 6.94
C TYR A 616 -41.57 45.61 7.52
N HIS A 617 -42.79 46.13 7.39
CA HIS A 617 -43.19 47.44 7.94
C HIS A 617 -43.91 47.29 9.28
N ASN A 618 -43.25 47.69 10.37
CA ASN A 618 -43.73 47.51 11.75
C ASN A 618 -45.02 48.28 12.10
N GLN A 619 -45.10 49.57 11.75
CA GLN A 619 -46.28 50.43 11.98
C GLN A 619 -46.35 51.50 10.87
N PRO A 620 -47.54 51.85 10.34
CA PRO A 620 -48.86 51.35 10.69
C PRO A 620 -49.29 50.09 9.92
N THR A 621 -48.47 49.57 8.99
CA THR A 621 -48.85 48.50 8.05
C THR A 621 -48.91 47.12 8.71
N GLY A 622 -47.91 46.72 9.49
CA GLY A 622 -47.86 45.42 10.16
C GLY A 622 -47.80 44.23 9.19
N ALA A 623 -47.06 44.39 8.09
CA ALA A 623 -47.00 43.42 7.00
C ALA A 623 -45.65 43.51 6.26
N ILE A 624 -45.32 42.45 5.52
CA ILE A 624 -44.26 42.50 4.50
C ILE A 624 -44.74 43.41 3.37
N VAL A 625 -43.84 44.26 2.87
CA VAL A 625 -44.20 45.29 1.87
C VAL A 625 -43.38 45.21 0.59
N GLY A 626 -42.24 44.51 0.60
CA GLY A 626 -41.41 44.36 -0.58
C GLY A 626 -40.15 43.56 -0.34
N LEU A 627 -39.44 43.34 -1.45
CA LEU A 627 -38.18 42.64 -1.53
C LEU A 627 -37.08 43.63 -1.93
N GLY A 628 -35.89 43.40 -1.42
CA GLY A 628 -34.70 44.16 -1.75
C GLY A 628 -33.49 43.26 -1.93
N THR A 629 -32.44 43.84 -2.48
CA THR A 629 -31.11 43.23 -2.54
C THR A 629 -30.15 44.15 -1.80
N ILE A 630 -29.20 43.57 -1.10
CA ILE A 630 -28.12 44.32 -0.48
C ILE A 630 -27.24 44.89 -1.60
N GLU A 631 -27.15 46.22 -1.66
CA GLU A 631 -26.27 46.90 -2.61
C GLU A 631 -24.88 47.09 -2.03
N GLN A 632 -24.79 47.29 -0.71
CA GLN A 632 -23.53 47.45 0.00
C GLN A 632 -23.63 46.83 1.40
N GLY A 633 -22.63 46.01 1.76
CA GLY A 633 -22.47 45.42 3.09
C GLY A 633 -22.19 46.46 4.18
N LEU A 634 -21.79 46.02 5.37
CA LEU A 634 -21.62 46.92 6.52
C LEU A 634 -20.49 47.95 6.28
N HIS A 635 -20.83 49.24 6.31
CA HIS A 635 -19.87 50.33 6.14
C HIS A 635 -20.23 51.58 6.96
N GLU A 636 -19.23 52.42 7.22
CA GLU A 636 -19.41 53.73 7.85
C GLU A 636 -19.90 54.78 6.83
N ARG A 637 -20.94 55.53 7.21
CA ARG A 637 -21.37 56.72 6.48
C ARG A 637 -21.35 57.94 7.40
N THR A 638 -20.78 59.04 6.92
CA THR A 638 -20.86 60.33 7.61
C THR A 638 -22.25 60.92 7.40
N ALA A 639 -23.01 61.09 8.48
CA ALA A 639 -24.31 61.75 8.42
C ALA A 639 -24.14 63.23 8.08
N ASP A 640 -25.07 63.80 7.31
CA ASP A 640 -25.07 65.22 6.93
C ASP A 640 -25.27 66.18 8.13
N ASP A 641 -25.70 65.65 9.29
CA ASP A 641 -25.92 66.38 10.54
C ASP A 641 -24.93 65.89 11.63
N ASP A 642 -23.88 66.67 11.88
CA ASP A 642 -22.88 66.78 12.99
C ASP A 642 -22.81 65.73 14.16
N ASP A 643 -23.20 64.46 13.97
CA ASP A 643 -23.27 63.42 15.01
C ASP A 643 -22.25 62.26 14.83
N GLY A 644 -21.21 62.46 14.00
CA GLY A 644 -20.14 61.46 13.79
C GLY A 644 -20.48 60.37 12.75
N PRO A 645 -19.51 59.51 12.39
CA PRO A 645 -19.75 58.40 11.46
C PRO A 645 -20.68 57.37 12.10
N VAL A 646 -21.66 56.88 11.34
CA VAL A 646 -22.58 55.82 11.74
C VAL A 646 -22.45 54.64 10.78
N GLU A 647 -22.44 53.42 11.31
CA GLU A 647 -22.33 52.18 10.51
C GLU A 647 -23.71 51.69 10.04
N GLY A 648 -23.77 51.07 8.87
CA GLY A 648 -25.00 50.50 8.32
C GLY A 648 -24.78 49.80 7.00
N ILE A 649 -25.87 49.23 6.45
CA ILE A 649 -25.90 48.55 5.14
C ILE A 649 -26.72 49.39 4.15
N ILE A 650 -26.47 49.26 2.84
CA ILE A 650 -27.37 49.84 1.83
C ILE A 650 -28.19 48.72 1.20
N ILE A 651 -29.50 48.92 1.21
CA ILE A 651 -30.46 47.99 0.62
C ILE A 651 -31.08 48.71 -0.58
N ALA A 652 -31.04 48.06 -1.74
CA ALA A 652 -31.72 48.48 -2.95
C ALA A 652 -33.11 47.81 -3.02
N TRP A 653 -34.15 48.62 -3.25
CA TRP A 653 -35.51 48.13 -3.40
C TRP A 653 -35.74 47.51 -4.77
N GLU A 654 -36.16 46.24 -4.81
CA GLU A 654 -36.43 45.53 -6.06
C GLU A 654 -37.91 45.65 -6.45
N THR A 655 -38.80 45.04 -5.66
CA THR A 655 -40.22 44.95 -5.99
C THR A 655 -41.10 45.08 -4.75
N ALA A 656 -42.31 45.58 -4.95
CA ALA A 656 -43.35 45.54 -3.93
C ALA A 656 -44.09 44.20 -4.01
N VAL A 657 -44.40 43.61 -2.85
CA VAL A 657 -45.19 42.37 -2.77
C VAL A 657 -46.56 42.63 -2.16
N ASP A 658 -47.51 41.72 -2.38
CA ASP A 658 -48.82 41.83 -1.74
C ASP A 658 -48.64 41.78 -0.21
N HIS A 659 -49.29 42.71 0.50
CA HIS A 659 -49.08 42.89 1.93
C HIS A 659 -49.39 41.63 2.76
N VAL A 660 -48.36 40.83 3.09
CA VAL A 660 -48.50 39.63 3.93
C VAL A 660 -48.53 40.05 5.40
N SER A 661 -49.68 39.86 6.05
CA SER A 661 -49.87 40.26 7.43
C SER A 661 -49.10 39.37 8.41
N TRP A 662 -48.73 39.92 9.57
CA TRP A 662 -48.04 39.14 10.62
C TRP A 662 -48.74 37.83 11.00
N ASN A 663 -50.08 37.80 11.00
CA ASN A 663 -50.84 36.59 11.31
C ASN A 663 -50.66 35.50 10.24
N GLU A 664 -50.60 35.90 8.96
CA GLU A 664 -50.35 34.96 7.85
C GLU A 664 -48.94 34.38 7.93
N ILE A 665 -47.97 35.16 8.41
CA ILE A 665 -46.58 34.73 8.60
C ILE A 665 -46.48 33.72 9.76
N THR A 666 -47.14 33.99 10.89
CA THR A 666 -47.14 33.05 12.04
C THR A 666 -47.93 31.77 11.81
N ASP A 667 -48.83 31.76 10.82
CA ASP A 667 -49.63 30.57 10.46
C ASP A 667 -48.88 29.64 9.49
N LEU A 668 -47.74 30.06 8.92
CA LEU A 668 -46.92 29.22 8.03
C LEU A 668 -46.16 28.14 8.83
N PRO A 669 -46.35 26.84 8.53
CA PRO A 669 -45.67 25.75 9.23
C PRO A 669 -44.14 25.85 9.20
N GLN A 670 -43.57 26.28 8.06
CA GLN A 670 -42.14 26.38 7.82
C GLN A 670 -41.46 27.49 8.65
N LEU A 671 -42.23 28.45 9.17
CA LEU A 671 -41.71 29.56 9.96
C LEU A 671 -41.90 29.36 11.47
N GLN A 672 -42.40 28.21 11.93
CA GLN A 672 -42.70 28.00 13.36
C GLN A 672 -41.46 28.08 14.25
N ASP A 673 -40.32 27.60 13.74
CA ASP A 673 -39.03 27.63 14.44
C ASP A 673 -38.14 28.80 13.98
N CYS A 674 -38.59 29.60 13.00
CA CYS A 674 -37.85 30.75 12.48
C CYS A 674 -37.54 31.76 13.59
N GLU A 675 -36.31 32.30 13.59
CA GLU A 675 -35.85 33.29 14.59
C GLU A 675 -36.76 34.51 14.66
N VAL A 676 -37.32 34.94 13.53
CA VAL A 676 -38.23 36.09 13.45
C VAL A 676 -39.56 35.78 14.17
N VAL A 677 -40.09 34.58 14.03
CA VAL A 677 -41.38 34.18 14.66
C VAL A 677 -41.19 33.85 16.14
N THR A 678 -40.15 33.08 16.47
CA THR A 678 -39.83 32.70 17.87
C THR A 678 -39.47 33.92 18.72
N SER A 679 -38.84 34.94 18.13
CA SER A 679 -38.58 36.23 18.79
C SER A 679 -39.77 37.19 18.77
N SER A 680 -40.90 36.83 18.17
CA SER A 680 -42.07 37.71 18.01
C SER A 680 -41.76 39.03 17.27
N ASN A 681 -40.91 38.96 16.25
CA ASN A 681 -40.41 40.08 15.45
C ASN A 681 -39.59 41.12 16.23
N ASP A 682 -38.94 40.71 17.33
CA ASP A 682 -38.10 41.61 18.13
C ASP A 682 -36.76 41.96 17.45
N TYR A 683 -36.37 41.21 16.41
CA TYR A 683 -35.13 41.43 15.67
C TYR A 683 -35.27 42.47 14.56
N VAL A 684 -34.21 43.25 14.35
CA VAL A 684 -34.21 44.38 13.39
C VAL A 684 -33.69 43.96 12.03
N LEU A 685 -32.76 43.01 12.06
CA LEU A 685 -32.22 42.23 10.98
C LEU A 685 -32.13 40.78 11.50
N ALA A 686 -32.56 39.81 10.73
CA ALA A 686 -32.42 38.38 11.04
C ALA A 686 -32.10 37.62 9.76
N GLU A 687 -31.32 36.55 9.88
CA GLU A 687 -31.03 35.64 8.77
C GLU A 687 -32.20 34.67 8.61
N LEU A 688 -32.52 34.33 7.37
CA LEU A 688 -33.57 33.38 7.00
C LEU A 688 -32.91 32.19 6.31
N THR A 689 -33.42 30.99 6.56
CA THR A 689 -33.06 29.85 5.71
C THR A 689 -33.67 30.03 4.31
N PRO A 690 -33.12 29.36 3.27
CA PRO A 690 -33.73 29.37 1.94
C PRO A 690 -35.21 28.94 1.99
N GLU A 691 -35.56 27.91 2.74
CA GLU A 691 -36.95 27.42 2.85
C GLU A 691 -37.89 28.45 3.50
N GLU A 692 -37.42 29.17 4.53
CA GLU A 692 -38.18 30.23 5.22
C GLU A 692 -38.43 31.43 4.29
N TYR A 693 -37.38 31.90 3.59
CA TYR A 693 -37.48 32.98 2.61
C TYR A 693 -38.47 32.63 1.49
N HIS A 694 -38.37 31.42 0.92
CA HIS A 694 -39.28 30.97 -0.14
C HIS A 694 -40.73 30.80 0.35
N SER A 695 -40.95 30.33 1.58
CA SER A 695 -42.29 30.21 2.16
C SER A 695 -42.96 31.59 2.32
N ILE A 696 -42.18 32.60 2.68
CA ILE A 696 -42.61 34.00 2.74
C ILE A 696 -42.98 34.53 1.35
N LEU A 697 -42.16 34.24 0.33
CA LEU A 697 -42.45 34.60 -1.06
C LEU A 697 -43.78 34.01 -1.53
N VAL A 698 -44.04 32.72 -1.27
CA VAL A 698 -45.30 32.05 -1.61
C VAL A 698 -46.51 32.72 -0.96
N ALA A 699 -46.40 33.05 0.33
CA ALA A 699 -47.46 33.76 1.03
C ALA A 699 -47.68 35.18 0.47
N ALA A 700 -46.64 35.80 -0.07
CA ALA A 700 -46.67 37.10 -0.74
C ALA A 700 -47.18 37.05 -2.18
N GLY A 701 -47.59 35.88 -2.67
CA GLY A 701 -48.09 35.67 -4.03
C GLY A 701 -46.99 35.48 -5.07
N GLU A 702 -45.72 35.43 -4.66
CA GLU A 702 -44.57 35.08 -5.50
C GLU A 702 -44.47 33.55 -5.62
N ARG A 703 -44.27 33.04 -6.83
CA ARG A 703 -44.37 31.59 -7.10
C ARG A 703 -43.11 30.84 -6.59
N THR A 704 -43.27 29.66 -6.01
CA THR A 704 -42.13 28.76 -5.75
C THR A 704 -41.59 28.16 -7.05
N PRO A 705 -40.25 27.97 -7.13
CA PRO A 705 -39.64 27.21 -8.23
C PRO A 705 -40.35 25.87 -8.39
N GLN A 706 -40.82 25.59 -9.60
CA GLN A 706 -41.23 24.26 -10.00
C GLN A 706 -40.01 23.48 -10.48
N TYR A 707 -40.10 22.15 -10.44
CA TYR A 707 -39.03 21.26 -10.85
C TYR A 707 -39.38 20.61 -12.19
N TYR A 708 -38.40 20.49 -13.07
CA TYR A 708 -38.59 19.88 -14.37
C TYR A 708 -37.47 18.89 -14.73
N TRP A 709 -37.80 17.97 -15.61
CA TRP A 709 -36.89 17.02 -16.24
C TRP A 709 -36.73 17.36 -17.71
N VAL A 710 -35.50 17.59 -18.15
CA VAL A 710 -35.15 17.92 -19.54
C VAL A 710 -34.52 16.70 -20.19
N THR A 711 -35.04 16.26 -21.34
CA THR A 711 -34.47 15.16 -22.12
C THR A 711 -33.63 15.68 -23.27
N ALA A 712 -32.32 15.56 -23.18
CA ALA A 712 -31.39 15.87 -24.25
C ALA A 712 -31.01 14.61 -25.04
N SER A 713 -30.64 14.77 -26.30
CA SER A 713 -30.03 13.70 -27.10
C SER A 713 -28.62 14.14 -27.45
N PRO A 714 -27.60 13.29 -27.28
CA PRO A 714 -26.21 13.67 -27.56
C PRO A 714 -26.01 14.17 -29.00
N ALA A 715 -26.79 13.64 -29.95
CA ALA A 715 -26.79 14.08 -31.35
C ALA A 715 -27.37 15.50 -31.57
N GLN A 716 -28.14 16.03 -30.61
CA GLN A 716 -28.68 17.39 -30.65
C GLN A 716 -27.83 18.37 -29.84
N ARG A 717 -27.45 17.98 -28.62
CA ARG A 717 -26.51 18.69 -27.76
C ARG A 717 -26.02 17.71 -26.70
N ASP A 718 -24.71 17.60 -26.57
CA ASP A 718 -24.07 16.83 -25.51
C ASP A 718 -24.07 17.68 -24.24
N ILE A 719 -24.72 17.21 -23.18
CA ILE A 719 -24.90 18.00 -21.96
C ILE A 719 -23.65 17.94 -21.08
N THR A 720 -22.91 16.82 -21.11
CA THR A 720 -21.66 16.63 -20.37
C THR A 720 -20.54 17.58 -20.80
N ALA A 721 -20.66 18.18 -21.98
CA ALA A 721 -19.71 19.16 -22.51
C ALA A 721 -20.03 20.61 -22.09
N LEU A 722 -21.12 20.87 -21.35
CA LEU A 722 -21.48 22.20 -20.90
C LEU A 722 -20.62 22.65 -19.72
N GLN A 723 -20.24 23.92 -19.70
CA GLN A 723 -19.57 24.54 -18.56
C GLN A 723 -20.60 25.14 -17.59
N THR A 724 -20.28 25.16 -16.29
CA THR A 724 -21.08 25.87 -15.27
C THR A 724 -21.34 27.32 -15.69
N GLY A 725 -22.61 27.73 -15.63
CA GLY A 725 -23.08 29.03 -16.06
C GLY A 725 -23.46 29.14 -17.54
N GLU A 726 -23.21 28.11 -18.36
CA GLU A 726 -23.55 28.13 -19.79
C GLU A 726 -25.07 28.09 -20.02
N GLU A 727 -25.56 28.96 -20.92
CA GLU A 727 -26.98 29.03 -21.29
C GLU A 727 -27.29 28.20 -22.55
N VAL A 728 -28.38 27.45 -22.47
CA VAL A 728 -28.86 26.51 -23.49
C VAL A 728 -30.30 26.82 -23.84
N PHE A 729 -30.52 27.25 -25.09
CA PHE A 729 -31.86 27.38 -25.63
C PHE A 729 -32.46 26.01 -25.99
N TYR A 730 -33.53 25.64 -25.30
CA TYR A 730 -34.20 24.34 -25.41
C TYR A 730 -35.55 24.47 -26.12
N THR A 731 -35.59 24.01 -27.37
CA THR A 731 -36.74 24.19 -28.29
C THR A 731 -38.01 23.44 -27.84
N ALA A 732 -39.16 24.13 -27.82
CA ALA A 732 -40.48 23.54 -27.54
C ALA A 732 -41.14 22.90 -28.78
N ARG A 733 -40.49 23.00 -29.94
CA ARG A 733 -40.92 22.42 -31.23
C ARG A 733 -39.82 21.51 -31.80
N ASN A 734 -40.21 20.55 -32.64
CA ASN A 734 -39.26 19.71 -33.37
C ASN A 734 -38.80 20.36 -34.68
N ALA A 735 -37.80 19.77 -35.34
CA ALA A 735 -37.27 20.22 -36.65
C ALA A 735 -38.31 20.34 -37.78
N GLN A 736 -39.52 19.78 -37.61
CA GLN A 736 -40.64 19.87 -38.56
C GLN A 736 -41.69 20.92 -38.14
N GLY A 737 -41.42 21.74 -37.12
CA GLY A 737 -42.29 22.80 -36.61
C GLY A 737 -43.47 22.33 -35.76
N ARG A 738 -43.54 21.04 -35.41
CA ARG A 738 -44.62 20.50 -34.56
C ARG A 738 -44.28 20.70 -33.09
N LYS A 739 -45.29 21.02 -32.27
CA LYS A 739 -45.16 21.09 -30.80
C LYS A 739 -44.63 19.75 -30.27
N ARG A 740 -43.64 19.78 -29.38
CA ARG A 740 -43.13 18.60 -28.68
C ARG A 740 -44.19 18.03 -27.73
N GLN A 741 -44.02 16.78 -27.28
CA GLN A 741 -44.94 16.18 -26.31
C GLN A 741 -44.86 16.94 -24.98
N VAL A 742 -45.99 17.03 -24.26
CA VAL A 742 -46.11 17.79 -22.99
C VAL A 742 -45.76 19.29 -23.16
N TYR A 743 -46.19 19.90 -24.27
CA TYR A 743 -45.98 21.34 -24.52
C TYR A 743 -46.48 22.25 -23.38
N SER A 744 -47.49 21.83 -22.61
CA SER A 744 -47.96 22.54 -21.43
C SER A 744 -46.88 22.73 -20.35
N ALA A 745 -45.84 21.88 -20.31
CA ALA A 745 -44.71 22.07 -19.40
C ALA A 745 -43.91 23.33 -19.75
N PHE A 746 -43.67 23.57 -21.05
CA PHE A 746 -43.02 24.79 -21.53
C PHE A 746 -43.89 26.03 -21.32
N GLU A 747 -45.22 25.90 -21.38
CA GLU A 747 -46.15 27.01 -21.07
C GLU A 747 -46.21 27.34 -19.57
N SER A 748 -45.82 26.39 -18.71
CA SER A 748 -45.83 26.56 -17.25
C SER A 748 -44.48 26.96 -16.66
N ALA A 749 -43.38 26.72 -17.37
CA ALA A 749 -42.03 27.01 -16.90
C ALA A 749 -41.79 28.53 -16.85
N GLU A 750 -41.33 29.01 -15.70
CA GLU A 750 -41.01 30.41 -15.42
C GLU A 750 -39.55 30.55 -15.00
N VAL A 751 -39.04 31.79 -15.05
CA VAL A 751 -37.66 32.11 -14.65
C VAL A 751 -37.48 31.76 -13.17
N GLY A 752 -36.44 31.01 -12.84
CA GLY A 752 -36.14 30.51 -11.50
C GLY A 752 -36.57 29.07 -11.23
N ASP A 753 -37.34 28.42 -12.13
CA ASP A 753 -37.67 27.00 -12.01
C ASP A 753 -36.40 26.12 -12.16
N ARG A 754 -36.30 25.02 -11.40
CA ARG A 754 -35.14 24.11 -11.42
C ARG A 754 -35.32 22.97 -12.40
N VAL A 755 -34.23 22.53 -13.03
CA VAL A 755 -34.26 21.45 -14.01
C VAL A 755 -33.17 20.40 -13.75
N VAL A 756 -33.49 19.12 -13.97
CA VAL A 756 -32.49 18.05 -14.13
C VAL A 756 -32.32 17.70 -15.61
N PHE A 757 -31.09 17.51 -16.05
CA PHE A 757 -30.75 17.16 -17.43
C PHE A 757 -30.54 15.65 -17.55
N TYR A 758 -31.35 15.02 -18.41
CA TYR A 758 -31.25 13.62 -18.76
C TYR A 758 -30.75 13.45 -20.19
N GLN A 759 -29.63 12.75 -20.34
CA GLN A 759 -29.07 12.36 -21.61
C GLN A 759 -29.71 11.04 -22.10
N SER A 760 -30.45 11.11 -23.21
CA SER A 760 -31.06 9.94 -23.85
C SER A 760 -30.04 9.10 -24.63
N SER A 761 -30.49 7.98 -25.21
CA SER A 761 -29.64 6.97 -25.89
C SER A 761 -28.48 7.57 -26.73
N PRO A 762 -27.25 7.03 -26.58
CA PRO A 762 -26.92 5.72 -26.01
C PRO A 762 -26.82 5.67 -24.47
N ASP A 763 -26.60 6.80 -23.79
CA ASP A 763 -26.13 6.80 -22.39
C ASP A 763 -27.26 6.54 -21.38
N GLN A 764 -28.44 7.16 -21.59
CA GLN A 764 -29.65 6.93 -20.79
C GLN A 764 -29.49 7.24 -19.28
N GLU A 765 -29.02 8.43 -18.94
CA GLU A 765 -28.65 8.83 -17.57
C GLU A 765 -28.94 10.31 -17.27
N ILE A 766 -29.08 10.68 -15.98
CA ILE A 766 -29.10 12.09 -15.54
C ILE A 766 -27.66 12.56 -15.38
N VAL A 767 -27.29 13.72 -15.93
CA VAL A 767 -25.89 14.19 -16.03
C VAL A 767 -25.66 15.57 -15.40
N GLY A 768 -26.70 16.26 -14.95
CA GLY A 768 -26.54 17.61 -14.42
C GLY A 768 -27.84 18.27 -14.03
N GLU A 769 -27.71 19.45 -13.42
CA GLU A 769 -28.84 20.28 -13.05
C GLU A 769 -28.69 21.73 -13.54
N GLY A 770 -29.81 22.44 -13.57
CA GLY A 770 -29.87 23.78 -14.10
C GLY A 770 -31.04 24.60 -13.57
N THR A 771 -31.14 25.82 -14.06
CA THR A 771 -32.24 26.74 -13.80
C THR A 771 -32.82 27.30 -15.10
N VAL A 772 -34.11 27.64 -15.10
CA VAL A 772 -34.73 28.38 -16.21
C VAL A 772 -34.36 29.85 -16.06
N VAL A 773 -33.63 30.41 -17.02
CA VAL A 773 -33.24 31.83 -17.03
C VAL A 773 -34.11 32.68 -17.95
N GLU A 774 -34.76 32.06 -18.95
CA GLU A 774 -35.77 32.71 -19.77
C GLU A 774 -36.94 31.75 -20.02
N ALA A 775 -38.15 32.18 -19.65
CA ALA A 775 -39.40 31.45 -19.90
C ALA A 775 -39.72 31.39 -21.42
N LEU A 776 -40.88 30.84 -21.80
CA LEU A 776 -41.21 30.59 -23.21
C LEU A 776 -41.08 31.84 -24.11
N HIS A 777 -40.06 31.86 -24.97
CA HIS A 777 -39.74 32.96 -25.89
C HIS A 777 -39.38 32.42 -27.29
N GLU A 778 -39.25 33.32 -28.27
CA GLU A 778 -38.84 32.98 -29.63
C GLU A 778 -37.37 33.34 -29.83
N GLU A 779 -36.55 32.36 -30.22
CA GLU A 779 -35.17 32.59 -30.64
C GLU A 779 -34.97 32.14 -32.09
N HIS A 780 -33.83 32.50 -32.70
CA HIS A 780 -33.48 32.14 -34.08
C HIS A 780 -32.21 31.26 -34.11
N PRO A 781 -32.28 29.99 -33.67
CA PRO A 781 -31.10 29.13 -33.60
C PRO A 781 -30.56 28.83 -34.99
N VAL A 782 -29.24 28.67 -35.09
CA VAL A 782 -28.52 28.39 -36.34
C VAL A 782 -29.08 27.16 -37.10
N SER A 783 -29.69 26.23 -36.39
CA SER A 783 -30.27 24.99 -36.93
C SER A 783 -31.68 25.15 -37.54
N TYR A 784 -32.29 26.34 -37.51
CA TYR A 784 -33.67 26.57 -37.95
C TYR A 784 -33.81 27.79 -38.88
N ASP A 785 -34.56 27.62 -39.98
CA ASP A 785 -34.79 28.68 -40.99
C ASP A 785 -35.72 29.82 -40.51
N ASN A 786 -36.45 29.64 -39.40
CA ASN A 786 -37.42 30.59 -38.85
C ASN A 786 -37.31 30.64 -37.32
N PRO A 787 -37.81 31.70 -36.65
CA PRO A 787 -37.85 31.75 -35.19
C PRO A 787 -38.68 30.59 -34.63
N VAL A 788 -38.25 30.01 -33.51
CA VAL A 788 -38.91 28.88 -32.87
C VAL A 788 -39.10 29.14 -31.38
N ASP A 789 -40.26 28.74 -30.85
CA ASP A 789 -40.55 28.84 -29.41
C ASP A 789 -39.67 27.86 -28.60
N GLY A 790 -39.11 28.31 -27.48
CA GLY A 790 -38.33 27.52 -26.52
C GLY A 790 -38.15 28.24 -25.19
N ILE A 791 -37.41 27.61 -24.28
CA ILE A 791 -36.99 28.20 -22.99
C ILE A 791 -35.46 28.23 -22.96
N THR A 792 -34.87 29.16 -22.22
CA THR A 792 -33.41 29.19 -21.99
C THR A 792 -33.13 28.63 -20.62
N LEU A 793 -32.27 27.62 -20.58
CA LEU A 793 -31.83 26.94 -19.38
C LEU A 793 -30.38 27.28 -19.12
N ARG A 794 -30.01 27.64 -17.90
CA ARG A 794 -28.61 27.76 -17.49
C ARG A 794 -28.18 26.47 -16.80
N TYR A 795 -27.04 25.94 -17.23
CA TYR A 795 -26.40 24.81 -16.57
C TYR A 795 -25.73 25.28 -15.29
N GLU A 796 -26.04 24.69 -14.15
CA GLU A 796 -25.49 25.14 -12.85
C GLU A 796 -24.34 24.23 -12.42
N ARG A 797 -24.55 22.91 -12.39
CA ARG A 797 -23.51 21.95 -12.03
C ARG A 797 -23.74 20.60 -12.66
N SER A 798 -22.66 19.84 -12.78
CA SER A 798 -22.73 18.42 -13.10
C SER A 798 -23.30 17.66 -11.92
N LEU A 799 -24.05 16.60 -12.23
CA LEU A 799 -24.41 15.56 -11.28
C LEU A 799 -23.72 14.30 -11.79
N GLY A 800 -23.32 13.40 -10.89
CA GLY A 800 -22.68 12.18 -11.36
C GLY A 800 -23.69 11.31 -12.13
N PRO A 801 -23.36 10.73 -13.30
CA PRO A 801 -24.31 10.09 -14.23
C PRO A 801 -25.22 9.03 -13.59
N ILE A 802 -26.49 9.35 -13.33
CA ILE A 802 -27.44 8.43 -12.69
C ILE A 802 -28.13 7.58 -13.76
N PRO A 803 -27.90 6.25 -13.84
CA PRO A 803 -28.43 5.42 -14.92
C PRO A 803 -29.93 5.21 -14.85
N TRP A 804 -30.58 4.98 -16.00
CA TRP A 804 -32.02 4.73 -16.07
C TRP A 804 -32.51 3.60 -15.15
N ARG A 805 -31.70 2.56 -14.93
CA ARG A 805 -32.08 1.43 -14.06
C ARG A 805 -32.30 1.92 -12.63
N THR A 806 -31.37 2.70 -12.08
CA THR A 806 -31.45 3.30 -10.75
C THR A 806 -32.64 4.25 -10.65
N ILE A 807 -32.81 5.13 -11.63
CA ILE A 807 -33.96 6.06 -11.70
C ILE A 807 -35.28 5.29 -11.68
N SER A 808 -35.36 4.16 -12.39
CA SER A 808 -36.58 3.37 -12.50
C SER A 808 -36.91 2.53 -11.26
N SER A 809 -35.93 2.29 -10.38
CA SER A 809 -36.11 1.59 -9.12
C SER A 809 -36.40 2.51 -7.93
N MET A 810 -36.21 3.83 -8.07
CA MET A 810 -36.54 4.79 -7.02
C MET A 810 -38.05 4.87 -6.79
N ASP A 811 -38.49 4.54 -5.57
CA ASP A 811 -39.90 4.57 -5.18
C ASP A 811 -40.54 5.96 -5.35
N SER A 812 -39.77 7.02 -5.11
CA SER A 812 -40.19 8.43 -5.27
C SER A 812 -40.50 8.81 -6.72
N LEU A 813 -39.88 8.13 -7.69
CA LEU A 813 -40.10 8.32 -9.13
C LEU A 813 -41.12 7.33 -9.70
N ALA A 814 -41.53 6.33 -8.93
CA ALA A 814 -42.49 5.33 -9.36
C ALA A 814 -43.86 5.97 -9.68
N GLY A 815 -44.35 5.75 -10.91
CA GLY A 815 -45.62 6.30 -11.37
C GLY A 815 -45.56 7.76 -11.84
N THR A 816 -44.38 8.39 -11.85
CA THR A 816 -44.18 9.67 -12.53
C THR A 816 -44.32 9.51 -14.05
N ARG A 817 -44.70 10.59 -14.74
CA ARG A 817 -44.83 10.58 -16.20
C ARG A 817 -43.50 10.30 -16.92
N VAL A 818 -42.38 10.62 -16.27
CA VAL A 818 -41.02 10.32 -16.75
C VAL A 818 -40.84 8.80 -16.83
N VAL A 819 -41.10 8.07 -15.74
CA VAL A 819 -40.98 6.61 -15.69
C VAL A 819 -42.02 5.92 -16.58
N GLU A 820 -43.29 6.35 -16.57
CA GLU A 820 -44.35 5.79 -17.41
C GLU A 820 -44.04 5.84 -18.93
N THR A 821 -43.29 6.86 -19.35
CA THR A 821 -42.95 7.08 -20.76
C THR A 821 -41.54 6.63 -21.12
N ASN A 822 -40.77 6.06 -20.19
CA ASN A 822 -39.34 5.78 -20.33
C ASN A 822 -38.55 7.01 -20.80
N ALA A 823 -38.81 8.16 -20.19
CA ALA A 823 -38.26 9.48 -20.56
C ALA A 823 -38.46 9.84 -22.04
N ARG A 824 -39.42 9.25 -22.75
CA ARG A 824 -39.73 9.58 -24.15
C ARG A 824 -40.55 10.87 -24.23
N GLY A 825 -39.87 12.00 -24.09
CA GLY A 825 -40.44 13.34 -24.19
C GLY A 825 -39.35 14.39 -24.30
N SER A 826 -39.64 15.62 -23.87
CA SER A 826 -38.67 16.72 -23.93
C SER A 826 -38.55 17.46 -22.62
N LEU A 827 -39.68 17.90 -22.06
CA LEU A 827 -39.74 18.55 -20.76
C LEU A 827 -40.90 17.93 -19.98
N PHE A 828 -40.62 17.44 -18.77
CA PHE A 828 -41.64 16.89 -17.88
C PHE A 828 -41.64 17.69 -16.57
N PRO A 829 -42.80 18.04 -16.00
CA PRO A 829 -42.85 18.49 -14.61
C PRO A 829 -42.44 17.33 -13.70
N LEU A 830 -41.69 17.65 -12.66
CA LEU A 830 -41.23 16.73 -11.65
C LEU A 830 -41.81 17.14 -10.29
N ASP A 831 -42.28 16.16 -9.51
CA ASP A 831 -42.74 16.43 -8.15
C ASP A 831 -41.52 16.73 -7.24
N PRO A 832 -41.63 17.62 -6.25
CA PRO A 832 -40.49 17.99 -5.39
C PRO A 832 -39.83 16.78 -4.71
N ALA A 833 -40.60 15.80 -4.24
CA ALA A 833 -40.07 14.59 -3.62
C ALA A 833 -39.27 13.70 -4.60
N ALA A 834 -39.60 13.74 -5.89
CA ALA A 834 -38.84 13.03 -6.92
C ALA A 834 -37.53 13.76 -7.26
N PHE A 835 -37.51 15.09 -7.14
CA PHE A 835 -36.31 15.90 -7.37
C PHE A 835 -35.34 15.71 -6.21
N GLU A 836 -35.85 15.78 -4.98
CA GLU A 836 -35.05 15.57 -3.77
C GLU A 836 -34.41 14.19 -3.74
N ALA A 837 -35.14 13.14 -4.10
CA ALA A 837 -34.57 11.79 -4.13
C ALA A 837 -33.42 11.61 -5.15
N ILE A 838 -33.42 12.38 -6.25
CA ILE A 838 -32.31 12.39 -7.22
C ILE A 838 -31.09 13.07 -6.58
N TYR A 839 -31.32 14.15 -5.85
CA TYR A 839 -30.29 14.92 -5.16
C TYR A 839 -29.68 14.15 -3.98
N GLU A 840 -30.52 13.53 -3.13
CA GLU A 840 -30.08 12.67 -2.02
C GLU A 840 -29.21 11.53 -2.52
N TYR A 841 -29.59 10.88 -3.62
CA TYR A 841 -28.79 9.82 -4.23
C TYR A 841 -27.41 10.31 -4.70
N ASP A 842 -27.33 11.50 -5.31
CA ASP A 842 -26.07 12.10 -5.75
C ASP A 842 -25.16 12.42 -4.55
N ALA A 843 -25.73 12.99 -3.49
CA ALA A 843 -25.01 13.28 -2.25
C ALA A 843 -24.52 12.01 -1.53
N GLU A 844 -25.33 10.95 -1.46
CA GLU A 844 -24.92 9.65 -0.92
C GLU A 844 -23.75 9.06 -1.72
N LEU A 845 -23.78 9.23 -3.03
CA LEU A 845 -22.74 8.73 -3.92
C LEU A 845 -21.43 9.51 -3.78
N GLU A 846 -21.48 10.84 -3.67
CA GLU A 846 -20.32 11.68 -3.36
C GLU A 846 -19.69 11.27 -2.01
N ALA A 847 -20.50 11.04 -0.98
CA ALA A 847 -20.01 10.59 0.33
C ALA A 847 -19.33 9.20 0.25
N GLN A 848 -19.89 8.27 -0.54
CA GLN A 848 -19.26 6.97 -0.79
C GLN A 848 -17.95 7.08 -1.57
N LEU A 849 -17.84 8.03 -2.51
CA LEU A 849 -16.61 8.29 -3.25
C LEU A 849 -15.51 8.86 -2.37
N GLU A 850 -15.83 9.83 -1.53
CA GLU A 850 -14.91 10.40 -0.54
C GLU A 850 -14.39 9.30 0.40
N THR A 851 -15.31 8.52 0.97
CA THR A 851 -14.97 7.39 1.85
C THR A 851 -14.08 6.36 1.14
N LEU A 852 -14.40 5.99 -0.11
CA LEU A 852 -13.58 5.05 -0.87
C LEU A 852 -12.17 5.62 -1.17
N THR A 853 -12.09 6.92 -1.46
CA THR A 853 -10.83 7.62 -1.73
C THR A 853 -9.92 7.62 -0.50
N GLU A 854 -10.47 7.93 0.67
CA GLU A 854 -9.73 7.85 1.94
C GLU A 854 -9.17 6.44 2.18
N ARG A 855 -9.96 5.40 1.87
CA ARG A 855 -9.57 4.00 2.04
C ARG A 855 -8.44 3.54 1.11
N LEU A 856 -8.13 4.28 0.05
CA LEU A 856 -7.01 3.97 -0.85
C LEU A 856 -5.65 4.25 -0.21
N THR A 857 -5.60 5.13 0.80
CA THR A 857 -4.36 5.44 1.52
C THR A 857 -4.19 4.46 2.69
N PRO A 858 -3.18 3.56 2.66
CA PRO A 858 -2.99 2.61 3.76
C PRO A 858 -2.61 3.35 5.06
N PRO A 859 -3.25 3.02 6.20
CA PRO A 859 -2.86 3.60 7.47
C PRO A 859 -1.54 2.99 7.97
N ALA A 860 -0.79 3.78 8.75
CA ALA A 860 0.38 3.27 9.47
C ALA A 860 -0.07 2.51 10.72
N ILE A 861 0.01 1.19 10.66
CA ILE A 861 -0.50 0.29 11.69
C ILE A 861 0.55 0.08 12.77
N ASN A 862 0.19 0.43 14.01
CA ASN A 862 0.94 0.11 15.21
C ASN A 862 0.16 -0.93 16.02
N VAL A 863 0.84 -1.96 16.52
CA VAL A 863 0.17 -3.07 17.20
C VAL A 863 0.58 -3.12 18.66
N GLU A 864 -0.41 -3.08 19.54
CA GLU A 864 -0.26 -3.49 20.94
C GLU A 864 -0.65 -4.96 21.08
N LEU A 865 0.18 -5.74 21.78
CA LEU A 865 -0.15 -7.12 22.09
C LEU A 865 -1.16 -7.18 23.25
N PRO A 866 -2.06 -8.19 23.27
CA PRO A 866 -3.06 -8.32 24.31
C PRO A 866 -2.43 -8.60 25.69
N ALA A 867 -2.84 -7.84 26.72
CA ALA A 867 -2.33 -7.98 28.09
C ALA A 867 -2.58 -9.38 28.71
N GLY A 868 -3.71 -10.03 28.39
CA GLY A 868 -4.01 -11.39 28.85
C GLY A 868 -3.28 -12.51 28.09
N LEU A 869 -2.36 -12.19 27.18
CA LEU A 869 -1.49 -13.16 26.53
C LEU A 869 -0.03 -12.75 26.73
N HIS A 870 0.76 -13.69 27.24
CA HIS A 870 2.19 -13.50 27.38
C HIS A 870 2.94 -14.19 26.24
N PHE A 871 3.96 -13.52 25.71
CA PHE A 871 4.90 -14.09 24.75
C PHE A 871 6.34 -13.86 25.26
N GLU A 872 7.25 -14.81 25.05
CA GLU A 872 8.64 -14.66 25.56
C GLU A 872 9.40 -13.57 24.79
N ASP A 873 9.13 -13.42 23.48
CA ASP A 873 9.67 -12.33 22.65
C ASP A 873 8.53 -11.49 22.03
N GLU A 874 7.85 -10.73 22.89
CA GLU A 874 6.80 -9.78 22.49
C GLU A 874 7.31 -8.73 21.50
N THR A 875 8.58 -8.32 21.63
CA THR A 875 9.15 -7.26 20.78
C THR A 875 9.35 -7.77 19.35
N GLU A 876 9.91 -8.97 19.18
CA GLU A 876 10.04 -9.58 17.86
C GLU A 876 8.66 -9.85 17.23
N LEU A 877 7.74 -10.47 17.98
CA LEU A 877 6.41 -10.80 17.46
C LEU A 877 5.68 -9.54 16.99
N ARG A 878 5.66 -8.49 17.82
CA ARG A 878 5.08 -7.20 17.46
C ARG A 878 5.72 -6.62 16.21
N ARG A 879 7.06 -6.55 16.15
CA ARG A 879 7.80 -6.01 14.99
C ARG A 879 7.47 -6.76 13.71
N GLN A 880 7.36 -8.09 13.77
CA GLN A 880 7.00 -8.92 12.61
C GLN A 880 5.57 -8.63 12.12
N ILE A 881 4.61 -8.47 13.05
CA ILE A 881 3.21 -8.13 12.70
C ILE A 881 3.15 -6.74 12.07
N GLU A 882 3.74 -5.72 12.72
CA GLU A 882 3.76 -4.33 12.23
C GLU A 882 4.41 -4.26 10.85
N ALA A 883 5.58 -4.86 10.67
CA ALA A 883 6.27 -4.88 9.38
C ALA A 883 5.44 -5.56 8.28
N SER A 884 4.73 -6.63 8.60
CA SER A 884 3.88 -7.34 7.63
C SER A 884 2.68 -6.50 7.20
N LEU A 885 1.96 -5.91 8.17
CA LEU A 885 0.76 -5.14 7.87
C LEU A 885 1.08 -3.84 7.11
N ASN A 886 2.15 -3.14 7.52
CA ASN A 886 2.61 -1.89 6.91
C ASN A 886 3.24 -2.09 5.52
N SER A 887 3.71 -3.30 5.19
CA SER A 887 4.22 -3.63 3.85
C SER A 887 3.15 -4.15 2.88
N GLY A 888 1.87 -4.07 3.25
CA GLY A 888 0.79 -4.55 2.37
C GLY A 888 0.48 -6.03 2.52
N GLN A 889 1.22 -6.78 3.34
CA GLN A 889 1.16 -8.24 3.34
C GLN A 889 0.04 -8.79 4.22
N HIS A 890 -0.56 -9.90 3.75
CA HIS A 890 -1.43 -10.75 4.55
C HIS A 890 -0.61 -11.61 5.52
N ILE A 891 -1.23 -12.11 6.60
CA ILE A 891 -0.50 -12.83 7.66
C ILE A 891 -1.08 -14.23 7.89
N ILE A 892 -0.21 -15.22 7.99
CA ILE A 892 -0.54 -16.54 8.55
C ILE A 892 0.24 -16.73 9.85
N PHE A 893 -0.47 -16.78 10.97
CA PHE A 893 0.09 -17.20 12.25
C PHE A 893 0.22 -18.72 12.29
N THR A 894 1.46 -19.21 12.40
CA THR A 894 1.75 -20.64 12.52
C THR A 894 2.21 -20.98 13.91
N GLY A 895 1.90 -22.19 14.38
CA GLY A 895 2.50 -22.69 15.61
C GLY A 895 1.74 -23.87 16.20
N PRO A 896 2.26 -24.46 17.28
CA PRO A 896 1.62 -25.54 18.01
C PRO A 896 0.20 -25.19 18.46
N PRO A 897 -0.68 -26.19 18.69
CA PRO A 897 -2.00 -25.93 19.23
C PRO A 897 -1.89 -25.24 20.60
N GLY A 898 -2.73 -24.23 20.80
CA GLY A 898 -2.85 -23.57 22.09
C GLY A 898 -1.83 -22.47 22.43
N THR A 899 -1.11 -21.93 21.44
CA THR A 899 -0.18 -20.79 21.59
C THR A 899 -0.83 -19.40 21.47
N GLY A 900 -2.17 -19.32 21.37
CA GLY A 900 -2.88 -18.04 21.34
C GLY A 900 -3.04 -17.37 19.96
N LYS A 901 -2.64 -18.05 18.88
CA LYS A 901 -2.71 -17.54 17.48
C LYS A 901 -4.05 -16.88 17.11
N THR A 902 -5.16 -17.56 17.40
CA THR A 902 -6.51 -17.08 17.07
C THR A 902 -6.91 -15.86 17.90
N LYS A 903 -6.54 -15.85 19.19
CA LYS A 903 -6.75 -14.69 20.07
C LYS A 903 -5.91 -13.49 19.60
N LEU A 904 -4.66 -13.73 19.21
CA LEU A 904 -3.76 -12.73 18.65
C LEU A 904 -4.32 -12.11 17.35
N ALA A 905 -4.72 -12.94 16.38
CA ALA A 905 -5.29 -12.46 15.12
C ALA A 905 -6.53 -11.57 15.33
N LYS A 906 -7.47 -12.00 16.19
CA LYS A 906 -8.65 -11.21 16.54
C LYS A 906 -8.30 -9.90 17.23
N HIS A 907 -7.31 -9.92 18.13
CA HIS A 907 -6.88 -8.72 18.84
C HIS A 907 -6.28 -7.69 17.87
N VAL A 908 -5.41 -8.13 16.96
CA VAL A 908 -4.81 -7.26 15.93
C VAL A 908 -5.91 -6.59 15.10
N CYS A 909 -6.88 -7.35 14.58
CA CYS A 909 -8.00 -6.79 13.83
C CYS A 909 -8.82 -5.79 14.66
N LYS A 910 -9.19 -6.15 15.90
CA LYS A 910 -9.97 -5.28 16.78
C LYS A 910 -9.26 -3.95 17.05
N ARG A 911 -7.93 -3.98 17.22
CA ARG A 911 -7.12 -2.77 17.41
C ARG A 911 -7.10 -1.91 16.15
N VAL A 912 -6.85 -2.49 14.99
CA VAL A 912 -6.88 -1.76 13.72
C VAL A 912 -8.24 -1.09 13.49
N VAL A 913 -9.34 -1.81 13.70
CA VAL A 913 -10.70 -1.22 13.58
C VAL A 913 -10.94 -0.10 14.60
N THR A 914 -10.37 -0.20 15.80
CA THR A 914 -10.52 0.85 16.83
C THR A 914 -9.70 2.09 16.51
N ASP A 915 -8.47 1.90 16.02
CA ASP A 915 -7.50 2.97 15.81
C ASP A 915 -7.63 3.61 14.40
N HIS A 916 -8.21 2.89 13.43
CA HIS A 916 -8.35 3.28 12.02
C HIS A 916 -9.75 2.97 11.46
N GLY A 917 -10.81 3.21 12.25
CA GLY A 917 -12.20 2.92 11.87
C GLY A 917 -12.76 3.77 10.73
N ASP A 918 -12.05 4.83 10.34
CA ASP A 918 -12.25 5.63 9.13
C ASP A 918 -11.85 4.87 7.85
N VAL A 919 -10.80 4.06 7.93
CA VAL A 919 -10.27 3.30 6.78
C VAL A 919 -10.68 1.83 6.81
N VAL A 920 -10.81 1.22 7.98
CA VAL A 920 -11.14 -0.20 8.16
C VAL A 920 -12.41 -0.32 9.00
N ASP A 921 -13.52 -0.68 8.34
CA ASP A 921 -14.86 -0.60 8.94
C ASP A 921 -15.05 -1.60 10.10
N ASP A 922 -14.65 -2.84 9.88
CA ASP A 922 -14.77 -3.94 10.84
C ASP A 922 -13.87 -5.12 10.44
N TYR A 923 -14.02 -6.27 11.10
CA TYR A 923 -13.46 -7.54 10.68
C TYR A 923 -14.42 -8.70 10.89
N GLU A 924 -14.36 -9.69 10.00
CA GLU A 924 -15.11 -10.93 10.15
C GLU A 924 -14.20 -12.08 10.61
N PHE A 925 -14.69 -12.92 11.53
CA PHE A 925 -14.02 -14.15 11.92
C PHE A 925 -14.75 -15.38 11.38
N THR A 926 -14.01 -16.26 10.71
CA THR A 926 -14.53 -17.54 10.22
C THR A 926 -13.53 -18.68 10.47
N THR A 927 -13.99 -19.92 10.38
CA THR A 927 -13.16 -21.12 10.52
C THR A 927 -13.21 -21.93 9.24
N ALA A 928 -12.04 -22.28 8.69
CA ALA A 928 -11.95 -23.11 7.50
C ALA A 928 -12.45 -24.54 7.79
N THR A 929 -13.28 -25.05 6.88
CA THR A 929 -13.83 -26.41 6.96
C THR A 929 -13.46 -27.19 5.71
N ALA A 930 -13.36 -28.51 5.83
CA ALA A 930 -13.03 -29.38 4.69
C ALA A 930 -14.08 -29.34 3.56
N GLU A 931 -15.28 -28.81 3.82
CA GLU A 931 -16.36 -28.70 2.83
C GLU A 931 -16.37 -27.37 2.07
N TRP A 932 -15.50 -26.42 2.42
CA TRP A 932 -15.45 -25.12 1.75
C TRP A 932 -15.24 -25.24 0.25
N THR A 933 -16.01 -24.45 -0.48
CA THR A 933 -15.92 -24.29 -1.94
C THR A 933 -15.97 -22.81 -2.31
N THR A 934 -15.72 -22.48 -3.58
CA THR A 934 -15.94 -21.12 -4.11
C THR A 934 -17.35 -20.59 -3.87
N PHE A 935 -18.34 -21.48 -3.76
CA PHE A 935 -19.70 -21.06 -3.41
C PHE A 935 -19.74 -20.47 -2.00
N ASP A 936 -19.09 -21.11 -1.02
CA ASP A 936 -19.13 -20.70 0.39
C ASP A 936 -18.26 -19.48 0.69
N THR A 937 -17.17 -19.30 -0.07
CA THR A 937 -16.22 -18.20 0.11
C THR A 937 -16.58 -16.99 -0.75
N ILE A 938 -16.84 -17.16 -2.05
CA ILE A 938 -17.12 -16.07 -3.00
C ILE A 938 -18.61 -15.79 -3.07
N GLY A 939 -19.38 -16.81 -3.43
CA GLY A 939 -20.81 -16.70 -3.66
C GLY A 939 -21.31 -17.56 -4.81
N GLY A 940 -22.61 -17.51 -5.05
CA GLY A 940 -23.21 -18.22 -6.18
C GLY A 940 -24.72 -18.13 -6.24
N TYR A 941 -25.30 -18.80 -7.24
CA TYR A 941 -26.74 -18.75 -7.50
C TYR A 941 -27.55 -19.57 -6.51
N VAL A 942 -28.50 -18.93 -5.83
CA VAL A 942 -29.46 -19.55 -4.92
C VAL A 942 -30.91 -19.28 -5.35
N PRO A 943 -31.88 -20.13 -5.01
CA PRO A 943 -33.29 -19.90 -5.34
C PRO A 943 -33.84 -18.66 -4.62
N ASN A 944 -34.49 -17.76 -5.37
CA ASN A 944 -35.18 -16.59 -4.83
C ASN A 944 -36.40 -17.04 -4.00
N ARG A 945 -36.38 -16.82 -2.69
CA ARG A 945 -37.47 -17.23 -1.78
C ARG A 945 -38.67 -16.28 -1.78
N SER A 946 -38.53 -15.13 -2.44
CA SER A 946 -39.46 -13.99 -2.40
C SER A 946 -40.33 -13.88 -3.65
N ALA A 947 -39.91 -14.47 -4.76
CA ALA A 947 -40.64 -14.45 -6.03
C ALA A 947 -41.46 -15.74 -6.23
N GLU A 948 -42.68 -15.62 -6.77
CA GLU A 948 -43.43 -16.78 -7.29
C GLU A 948 -42.77 -17.28 -8.59
N GLY A 949 -41.65 -18.03 -8.49
CA GLY A 949 -40.94 -18.62 -9.64
C GLY A 949 -39.63 -19.31 -9.28
N ASP A 950 -39.10 -20.14 -10.21
CA ASP A 950 -37.78 -20.80 -10.12
C ASP A 950 -36.63 -19.84 -10.48
N GLU A 951 -36.69 -18.58 -10.03
CA GLU A 951 -35.66 -17.57 -10.32
C GLU A 951 -34.44 -17.80 -9.41
N LEU A 952 -33.24 -17.79 -10.00
CA LEU A 952 -31.98 -17.88 -9.28
C LEU A 952 -31.41 -16.47 -9.10
N VAL A 953 -30.99 -16.15 -7.88
CA VAL A 953 -30.32 -14.88 -7.53
C VAL A 953 -28.90 -15.17 -7.08
N PHE A 954 -27.95 -14.33 -7.49
CA PHE A 954 -26.58 -14.43 -7.00
C PHE A 954 -26.53 -13.93 -5.56
N GLU A 955 -25.95 -14.72 -4.67
CA GLU A 955 -25.76 -14.38 -3.26
C GLU A 955 -24.25 -14.31 -2.98
N PRO A 956 -23.71 -13.13 -2.63
CA PRO A 956 -22.33 -13.00 -2.18
C PRO A 956 -22.13 -13.71 -0.83
N ARG A 957 -20.90 -14.14 -0.55
CA ARG A 957 -20.54 -14.89 0.67
C ARG A 957 -19.33 -14.29 1.37
N VAL A 958 -18.63 -15.11 2.17
CA VAL A 958 -17.69 -14.67 3.21
C VAL A 958 -16.69 -13.60 2.76
N PHE A 959 -16.17 -13.68 1.52
CA PHE A 959 -15.23 -12.68 0.98
C PHE A 959 -15.93 -11.48 0.37
N LEU A 960 -16.91 -11.68 -0.52
CA LEU A 960 -17.55 -10.56 -1.22
C LEU A 960 -18.28 -9.62 -0.26
N ASN A 961 -18.86 -10.18 0.83
CA ASN A 961 -19.52 -9.40 1.88
C ASN A 961 -18.58 -8.49 2.67
N ARG A 962 -17.25 -8.58 2.47
CA ARG A 962 -16.27 -7.69 3.10
C ARG A 962 -16.05 -6.39 2.33
N PHE A 963 -16.43 -6.40 1.06
CA PHE A 963 -16.19 -5.31 0.11
C PHE A 963 -17.47 -4.54 -0.21
N ARG A 964 -18.64 -5.17 -0.02
CA ARG A 964 -19.96 -4.54 -0.09
C ARG A 964 -20.96 -5.19 0.85
N ASP A 965 -22.00 -4.45 1.21
CA ASP A 965 -23.15 -4.98 1.94
C ASP A 965 -24.40 -5.23 1.09
N ASP A 966 -25.46 -5.65 1.78
CA ASP A 966 -26.76 -5.96 1.19
C ASP A 966 -27.49 -4.73 0.62
N GLU A 967 -27.05 -3.50 0.98
CA GLU A 967 -27.57 -2.23 0.47
C GLU A 967 -26.65 -1.63 -0.62
N ASP A 968 -25.73 -2.44 -1.15
CA ASP A 968 -24.73 -2.09 -2.16
C ASP A 968 -23.69 -1.04 -1.71
N GLY A 969 -23.62 -0.71 -0.42
CA GLY A 969 -22.63 0.20 0.14
C GLY A 969 -21.22 -0.40 0.12
N VAL A 970 -20.22 0.40 -0.27
CA VAL A 970 -18.81 -0.05 -0.29
C VAL A 970 -18.27 -0.22 1.13
N ARG A 971 -17.60 -1.34 1.39
CA ARG A 971 -17.00 -1.68 2.68
C ARG A 971 -15.52 -2.06 2.57
N ASN A 972 -14.81 -1.95 3.68
CA ASN A 972 -13.46 -2.44 3.86
C ASN A 972 -13.32 -3.20 5.18
N GLU A 973 -13.90 -4.40 5.23
CA GLU A 973 -13.84 -5.26 6.42
C GLU A 973 -12.69 -6.27 6.29
N TRP A 974 -11.80 -6.33 7.28
CA TRP A 974 -10.75 -7.35 7.31
C TRP A 974 -11.33 -8.75 7.52
N LEU A 975 -10.54 -9.79 7.20
CA LEU A 975 -10.99 -11.17 7.37
C LEU A 975 -9.99 -11.98 8.19
N VAL A 976 -10.50 -12.75 9.15
CA VAL A 976 -9.74 -13.71 9.96
C VAL A 976 -10.21 -15.13 9.66
N ILE A 977 -9.32 -15.98 9.14
CA ILE A 977 -9.59 -17.40 8.87
C ILE A 977 -8.83 -18.29 9.84
N ASP A 978 -9.55 -18.92 10.74
CA ASP A 978 -8.99 -19.92 11.65
C ASP A 978 -8.78 -21.26 10.95
N GLU A 979 -7.69 -21.95 11.28
CA GLU A 979 -7.41 -23.34 10.85
C GLU A 979 -7.37 -23.51 9.31
N ILE A 980 -6.71 -22.59 8.61
CA ILE A 980 -6.79 -22.46 7.15
C ILE A 980 -6.40 -23.74 6.37
N ASN A 981 -5.54 -24.58 6.95
CA ASN A 981 -5.11 -25.86 6.36
C ASN A 981 -6.20 -26.95 6.42
N ARG A 982 -7.32 -26.75 7.11
CA ARG A 982 -8.44 -27.72 7.15
C ARG A 982 -9.28 -27.75 5.87
N SER A 983 -9.10 -26.78 4.97
CA SER A 983 -9.78 -26.69 3.68
C SER A 983 -8.80 -26.90 2.54
N ASP A 984 -9.29 -27.44 1.42
CA ASP A 984 -8.61 -27.34 0.12
C ASP A 984 -8.68 -25.88 -0.32
N ILE A 985 -7.65 -25.10 0.03
CA ILE A 985 -7.66 -23.65 -0.14
C ILE A 985 -7.66 -23.23 -1.61
N ASP A 986 -6.97 -23.99 -2.45
CA ASP A 986 -6.89 -23.74 -3.90
C ASP A 986 -8.28 -23.81 -4.52
N LYS A 987 -9.04 -24.84 -4.12
CA LYS A 987 -10.43 -25.02 -4.55
C LYS A 987 -11.38 -24.00 -3.92
N ALA A 988 -11.17 -23.63 -2.65
CA ALA A 988 -12.06 -22.72 -1.95
C ALA A 988 -11.91 -21.26 -2.41
N PHE A 989 -10.69 -20.79 -2.69
CA PHE A 989 -10.46 -19.38 -3.07
C PHE A 989 -10.64 -19.14 -4.56
N GLY A 990 -10.37 -20.13 -5.42
CA GLY A 990 -10.59 -20.03 -6.87
C GLY A 990 -9.92 -18.80 -7.50
N GLN A 991 -10.71 -17.81 -7.90
CA GLN A 991 -10.22 -16.60 -8.55
C GLN A 991 -9.69 -15.51 -7.59
N LEU A 992 -9.92 -15.62 -6.28
CA LEU A 992 -9.32 -14.71 -5.29
C LEU A 992 -7.79 -14.76 -5.26
N PHE A 993 -7.19 -15.83 -5.81
CA PHE A 993 -5.75 -15.92 -6.01
C PHE A 993 -5.19 -14.71 -6.76
N SER A 994 -5.89 -14.19 -7.76
CA SER A 994 -5.46 -13.00 -8.51
C SER A 994 -5.55 -11.74 -7.65
N VAL A 995 -6.64 -11.59 -6.90
CA VAL A 995 -6.89 -10.44 -6.02
C VAL A 995 -5.85 -10.31 -4.93
N LEU A 996 -5.47 -11.41 -4.28
CA LEU A 996 -4.41 -11.42 -3.26
C LEU A 996 -3.01 -11.06 -3.84
N SER A 997 -2.84 -11.05 -5.17
CA SER A 997 -1.63 -10.56 -5.84
C SER A 997 -1.73 -9.09 -6.25
N GLY A 998 -2.86 -8.42 -5.99
CA GLY A 998 -3.16 -7.07 -6.50
C GLY A 998 -3.83 -7.04 -7.88
N ASP A 999 -4.18 -8.19 -8.47
CA ASP A 999 -4.82 -8.22 -9.79
C ASP A 999 -6.36 -8.20 -9.68
N SER A 1000 -7.00 -7.36 -10.50
CA SER A 1000 -8.46 -7.40 -10.68
C SER A 1000 -8.89 -8.66 -11.44
N VAL A 1001 -10.05 -9.24 -11.09
CA VAL A 1001 -10.59 -10.44 -11.74
C VAL A 1001 -12.09 -10.37 -11.97
N LYS A 1002 -12.52 -10.87 -13.14
CA LYS A 1002 -13.92 -11.07 -13.48
C LYS A 1002 -14.38 -12.47 -13.08
N LEU A 1003 -15.39 -12.53 -12.23
CA LEU A 1003 -15.97 -13.76 -11.71
C LEU A 1003 -16.84 -14.47 -12.75
N PRO A 1004 -16.93 -15.82 -12.72
CA PRO A 1004 -17.63 -16.61 -13.73
C PRO A 1004 -19.15 -16.65 -13.51
N TYR A 1005 -19.77 -15.51 -13.18
CA TYR A 1005 -21.21 -15.37 -12.97
C TYR A 1005 -21.82 -14.49 -14.05
N GLU A 1006 -22.86 -14.97 -14.73
CA GLU A 1006 -23.54 -14.26 -15.81
C GLU A 1006 -24.71 -13.41 -15.27
N ARG A 1007 -24.49 -12.11 -15.06
CA ARG A 1007 -25.57 -11.12 -14.78
C ARG A 1007 -25.68 -10.12 -15.94
N GLU A 1008 -26.54 -9.10 -15.79
CA GLU A 1008 -26.64 -7.99 -16.76
C GLU A 1008 -25.30 -7.24 -16.88
N SER A 1009 -24.58 -7.10 -15.76
CA SER A 1009 -23.20 -6.64 -15.70
C SER A 1009 -22.27 -7.77 -15.24
N PRO A 1010 -21.00 -7.79 -15.67
CA PRO A 1010 -19.98 -8.66 -15.10
C PRO A 1010 -19.86 -8.50 -13.59
N VAL A 1011 -19.82 -9.61 -12.85
CA VAL A 1011 -19.41 -9.58 -11.44
C VAL A 1011 -17.89 -9.53 -11.38
N GLU A 1012 -17.32 -8.50 -10.76
CA GLU A 1012 -15.87 -8.25 -10.76
C GLU A 1012 -15.34 -7.98 -9.35
N LEU A 1013 -14.15 -8.49 -9.06
CA LEU A 1013 -13.32 -8.10 -7.92
C LEU A 1013 -12.23 -7.18 -8.46
N VAL A 1014 -12.13 -5.98 -7.91
CA VAL A 1014 -11.25 -4.94 -8.45
C VAL A 1014 -10.26 -4.52 -7.37
N SER A 1015 -8.99 -4.82 -7.60
CA SER A 1015 -7.92 -4.25 -6.78
C SER A 1015 -7.74 -2.79 -7.16
N LEU A 1016 -7.78 -1.92 -6.16
CA LEU A 1016 -7.58 -0.48 -6.30
C LEU A 1016 -6.27 -0.07 -5.64
N ASP A 1017 -5.67 1.01 -6.13
CA ASP A 1017 -4.52 1.70 -5.57
C ASP A 1017 -4.68 3.23 -5.77
N PRO A 1018 -3.89 4.08 -5.09
CA PRO A 1018 -4.00 5.53 -5.23
C PRO A 1018 -3.73 6.06 -6.65
N GLU A 1019 -3.05 5.28 -7.49
CA GLU A 1019 -2.68 5.62 -8.87
C GLU A 1019 -3.63 5.01 -9.91
N SER A 1020 -4.68 4.32 -9.46
CA SER A 1020 -5.54 3.53 -10.33
C SER A 1020 -6.21 4.42 -11.37
N GLU A 1021 -5.93 4.18 -12.65
CA GLU A 1021 -6.58 4.86 -13.80
C GLU A 1021 -8.10 4.62 -13.86
N ARG A 1022 -8.66 3.76 -12.99
CA ARG A 1022 -10.09 3.49 -12.93
C ARG A 1022 -10.83 4.64 -12.27
N ASP A 1023 -11.92 5.05 -12.91
CA ASP A 1023 -12.90 5.94 -12.35
C ASP A 1023 -13.57 5.30 -11.10
N LEU A 1024 -13.26 5.82 -9.90
CA LEU A 1024 -13.86 5.37 -8.62
C LEU A 1024 -15.38 5.50 -8.63
N GLU A 1025 -15.91 6.46 -9.39
CA GLU A 1025 -17.34 6.65 -9.57
C GLU A 1025 -17.98 5.42 -10.23
N SER A 1026 -17.34 4.90 -11.28
CA SER A 1026 -17.79 3.67 -11.95
C SER A 1026 -17.83 2.45 -11.03
N VAL A 1027 -16.92 2.39 -10.05
CA VAL A 1027 -16.87 1.34 -9.05
C VAL A 1027 -18.04 1.51 -8.10
N VAL A 1028 -18.18 2.67 -7.45
CA VAL A 1028 -19.26 2.94 -6.48
C VAL A 1028 -20.65 2.69 -7.09
N ARG A 1029 -20.88 3.15 -8.33
CA ARG A 1029 -22.15 3.01 -9.07
C ARG A 1029 -22.54 1.57 -9.40
N ASN A 1030 -21.58 0.66 -9.51
CA ASN A 1030 -21.84 -0.70 -9.98
C ASN A 1030 -21.86 -1.70 -8.81
N PRO A 1031 -23.05 -2.21 -8.41
CA PRO A 1031 -23.17 -3.14 -7.29
C PRO A 1031 -22.54 -4.52 -7.58
N ASP A 1032 -22.32 -4.85 -8.85
CA ASP A 1032 -21.64 -6.09 -9.25
C ASP A 1032 -20.11 -5.96 -9.23
N VAL A 1033 -19.56 -4.79 -8.88
CA VAL A 1033 -18.10 -4.53 -8.77
C VAL A 1033 -17.71 -4.42 -7.30
N PHE A 1034 -16.89 -5.34 -6.81
CA PHE A 1034 -16.41 -5.41 -5.43
C PHE A 1034 -14.99 -4.82 -5.33
N PRO A 1035 -14.82 -3.63 -4.72
CA PRO A 1035 -13.51 -3.01 -4.60
C PRO A 1035 -12.68 -3.63 -3.47
N VAL A 1036 -11.40 -3.85 -3.74
CA VAL A 1036 -10.41 -4.32 -2.77
C VAL A 1036 -9.37 -3.24 -2.64
N THR A 1037 -9.31 -2.62 -1.45
CA THR A 1037 -8.45 -1.47 -1.20
C THR A 1037 -7.06 -1.90 -0.72
N PRO A 1038 -6.03 -1.05 -0.85
CA PRO A 1038 -4.68 -1.30 -0.33
C PRO A 1038 -4.61 -1.45 1.20
N SER A 1039 -5.64 -1.03 1.92
CA SER A 1039 -5.77 -1.13 3.38
C SER A 1039 -6.39 -2.45 3.84
N TRP A 1040 -7.01 -3.23 2.94
CA TRP A 1040 -7.64 -4.51 3.28
C TRP A 1040 -6.62 -5.61 3.62
N ARG A 1041 -6.87 -6.41 4.66
CA ARG A 1041 -6.00 -7.55 5.03
C ARG A 1041 -6.77 -8.82 5.36
N LEU A 1042 -6.13 -9.94 5.03
CA LEU A 1042 -6.50 -11.29 5.43
C LEU A 1042 -5.50 -11.81 6.46
N LEU A 1043 -5.98 -12.16 7.64
CA LEU A 1043 -5.22 -12.84 8.70
C LEU A 1043 -5.70 -14.28 8.80
N ALA A 1044 -4.80 -15.22 9.00
CA ALA A 1044 -5.18 -16.61 9.20
C ALA A 1044 -4.33 -17.32 10.24
N THR A 1045 -4.82 -18.45 10.73
CA THR A 1045 -4.09 -19.30 11.67
C THR A 1045 -3.90 -20.70 11.10
N MET A 1046 -2.77 -21.32 11.44
CA MET A 1046 -2.44 -22.69 11.05
C MET A 1046 -1.75 -23.42 12.19
N ASN A 1047 -2.19 -24.64 12.47
CA ASN A 1047 -1.46 -25.56 13.34
C ASN A 1047 -0.35 -26.27 12.56
N THR A 1048 0.88 -26.20 13.07
CA THR A 1048 2.06 -26.76 12.39
C THR A 1048 2.14 -28.29 12.42
N PHE A 1049 1.43 -28.93 13.36
CA PHE A 1049 1.44 -30.38 13.54
C PHE A 1049 0.55 -31.13 12.53
N ASP A 1050 -0.52 -30.50 12.05
CA ASP A 1050 -1.53 -31.17 11.22
C ASP A 1050 -1.10 -31.32 9.74
N LYS A 1051 0.15 -30.97 9.40
CA LYS A 1051 0.69 -30.99 8.03
C LYS A 1051 0.62 -32.36 7.34
N THR A 1052 0.53 -33.46 8.08
CA THR A 1052 0.47 -34.82 7.53
C THR A 1052 -0.94 -35.39 7.37
N SER A 1053 -1.98 -34.70 7.86
CA SER A 1053 -3.37 -35.21 7.86
C SER A 1053 -4.41 -34.26 7.27
N LEU A 1054 -4.03 -33.01 6.98
CA LEU A 1054 -4.87 -31.98 6.39
C LEU A 1054 -4.36 -31.56 5.00
N TYR A 1055 -5.04 -30.62 4.35
CA TYR A 1055 -4.67 -30.15 3.01
C TYR A 1055 -3.37 -29.34 3.06
N GLU A 1056 -2.44 -29.65 2.14
CA GLU A 1056 -1.24 -28.83 1.95
C GLU A 1056 -1.61 -27.51 1.27
N LEU A 1057 -1.05 -26.39 1.75
CA LEU A 1057 -1.20 -25.11 1.06
C LEU A 1057 -0.28 -25.06 -0.16
N SER A 1058 -0.81 -24.63 -1.31
CA SER A 1058 0.01 -24.47 -2.51
C SER A 1058 1.07 -23.37 -2.36
N TYR A 1059 2.20 -23.53 -3.04
CA TYR A 1059 3.26 -22.50 -3.05
C TYR A 1059 2.77 -21.14 -3.56
N ALA A 1060 1.89 -21.16 -4.58
CA ALA A 1060 1.27 -19.97 -5.12
C ALA A 1060 0.43 -19.23 -4.06
N PHE A 1061 -0.27 -19.96 -3.19
CA PHE A 1061 -0.98 -19.38 -2.06
C PHE A 1061 -0.01 -18.82 -1.02
N MET A 1062 0.97 -19.63 -0.59
CA MET A 1062 1.91 -19.26 0.49
C MET A 1062 2.68 -17.97 0.20
N ARG A 1063 3.13 -17.72 -1.04
CA ARG A 1063 3.89 -16.50 -1.37
C ARG A 1063 3.13 -15.18 -1.20
N ARG A 1064 1.81 -15.21 -0.96
CA ARG A 1064 0.97 -14.02 -0.75
C ARG A 1064 0.76 -13.66 0.71
N PHE A 1065 1.32 -14.47 1.62
CA PHE A 1065 1.23 -14.27 3.05
C PHE A 1065 2.61 -14.23 3.65
N ASN A 1066 2.78 -13.41 4.68
CA ASN A 1066 3.89 -13.55 5.59
C ASN A 1066 3.56 -14.56 6.69
N PHE A 1067 4.51 -15.44 7.00
CA PHE A 1067 4.35 -16.49 7.99
C PHE A 1067 4.99 -16.07 9.30
N ILE A 1068 4.16 -15.81 10.32
CA ILE A 1068 4.63 -15.42 11.64
C ILE A 1068 4.50 -16.62 12.57
N HIS A 1069 5.61 -17.05 13.15
CA HIS A 1069 5.63 -18.20 14.05
C HIS A 1069 5.33 -17.78 15.49
N VAL A 1070 4.27 -18.35 16.06
CA VAL A 1070 3.88 -18.19 17.47
C VAL A 1070 4.19 -19.50 18.20
N GLY A 1071 5.42 -19.56 18.72
CA GLY A 1071 6.01 -20.73 19.34
C GLY A 1071 5.60 -20.97 20.80
N VAL A 1072 6.18 -22.02 21.37
CA VAL A 1072 6.17 -22.29 22.81
C VAL A 1072 7.51 -21.83 23.36
N PRO A 1073 7.56 -21.17 24.53
CA PRO A 1073 8.82 -20.73 25.14
C PRO A 1073 9.72 -21.91 25.48
N ASP A 1074 11.00 -21.65 25.69
CA ASP A 1074 11.91 -22.67 26.18
C ASP A 1074 11.53 -23.08 27.61
N LEU A 1075 10.99 -24.29 27.77
CA LEU A 1075 10.45 -24.79 29.05
C LEU A 1075 11.53 -25.30 30.01
N ARG A 1076 12.77 -25.43 29.54
CA ARG A 1076 13.94 -25.84 30.33
C ARG A 1076 15.04 -24.78 30.23
N THR A 1077 15.88 -24.68 31.26
CA THR A 1077 17.09 -23.86 31.25
C THR A 1077 18.17 -24.50 30.37
N ASP A 1078 19.24 -23.76 30.06
CA ASP A 1078 20.42 -24.30 29.35
C ASP A 1078 21.06 -25.50 30.08
N GLU A 1079 20.87 -25.61 31.39
CA GLU A 1079 21.34 -26.71 32.23
C GLU A 1079 20.37 -27.91 32.26
N GLY A 1080 19.23 -27.81 31.56
CA GLY A 1080 18.21 -28.86 31.45
C GLY A 1080 17.16 -28.87 32.55
N ALA A 1081 17.18 -27.92 33.50
CA ALA A 1081 16.20 -27.85 34.59
C ALA A 1081 14.88 -27.19 34.14
N VAL A 1082 13.73 -27.62 34.69
CA VAL A 1082 12.41 -27.06 34.32
C VAL A 1082 12.25 -25.61 34.77
N LYS A 1083 11.87 -24.70 33.87
CA LYS A 1083 11.62 -23.28 34.19
C LYS A 1083 10.28 -23.09 34.90
N THR A 1084 10.28 -23.21 36.22
CA THR A 1084 9.09 -22.92 37.05
C THR A 1084 8.71 -21.43 37.09
N SER A 1085 9.65 -20.55 36.74
CA SER A 1085 9.43 -19.10 36.65
C SER A 1085 8.33 -18.72 35.66
N LEU A 1086 8.12 -19.49 34.58
CA LEU A 1086 7.09 -19.23 33.56
C LEU A 1086 5.65 -19.30 34.08
N LEU A 1087 5.41 -20.05 35.16
CA LEU A 1087 4.09 -20.24 35.77
C LEU A 1087 4.02 -19.74 37.22
N ASN A 1088 5.01 -18.97 37.68
CA ASN A 1088 5.02 -18.51 39.06
C ASN A 1088 4.01 -17.36 39.25
N PRO A 1089 2.93 -17.53 40.05
CA PRO A 1089 1.90 -16.50 40.24
C PRO A 1089 2.41 -15.24 40.98
N ASN A 1090 3.59 -15.32 41.60
CA ASN A 1090 4.23 -14.21 42.31
C ASN A 1090 5.51 -13.73 41.60
N GLY A 1091 5.76 -14.20 40.38
CA GLY A 1091 6.89 -13.78 39.54
C GLY A 1091 6.68 -12.39 38.88
N PRO A 1092 7.67 -11.91 38.11
CA PRO A 1092 7.46 -10.82 37.14
C PRO A 1092 6.50 -11.28 36.02
N GLU A 1093 6.17 -10.39 35.07
CA GLU A 1093 5.30 -10.73 33.91
C GLU A 1093 5.65 -12.09 33.28
N ASN A 1094 4.68 -13.00 33.31
CA ASN A 1094 4.74 -14.37 32.82
C ASN A 1094 3.31 -14.89 32.49
N TYR A 1095 3.19 -16.16 32.08
CA TYR A 1095 1.90 -16.75 31.73
C TYR A 1095 0.90 -16.77 32.90
N ALA A 1096 1.35 -17.15 34.09
CA ALA A 1096 0.48 -17.18 35.27
C ALA A 1096 0.01 -15.79 35.68
N THR A 1097 0.86 -14.77 35.62
CA THR A 1097 0.43 -13.40 35.93
C THR A 1097 -0.56 -12.86 34.89
N ALA A 1098 -0.38 -13.22 33.60
CA ALA A 1098 -1.32 -12.86 32.54
C ALA A 1098 -2.69 -13.53 32.74
N TRP A 1099 -2.74 -14.80 33.16
CA TRP A 1099 -4.00 -15.49 33.46
C TRP A 1099 -4.72 -14.98 34.72
N LEU A 1100 -4.00 -14.31 35.61
CA LEU A 1100 -4.56 -13.71 36.82
C LEU A 1100 -4.98 -12.25 36.62
N ASP A 1101 -4.73 -11.68 35.44
CA ASP A 1101 -5.08 -10.29 35.14
C ASP A 1101 -6.61 -10.12 35.05
N PRO A 1102 -7.23 -9.27 35.88
CA PRO A 1102 -8.67 -9.07 35.91
C PRO A 1102 -9.24 -8.31 34.70
N GLU A 1103 -8.42 -7.74 33.81
CA GLU A 1103 -8.94 -6.98 32.65
C GLU A 1103 -9.60 -7.87 31.58
N ASP A 1104 -9.21 -9.14 31.45
CA ASP A 1104 -9.70 -10.05 30.40
C ASP A 1104 -10.72 -11.10 30.89
N ASP A 1105 -10.74 -11.47 32.19
CA ASP A 1105 -11.70 -12.47 32.70
C ASP A 1105 -12.02 -12.30 34.21
N GLU A 1106 -13.31 -12.28 34.59
CA GLU A 1106 -13.77 -12.26 35.98
C GLU A 1106 -13.32 -13.50 36.79
N GLN A 1107 -12.79 -14.54 36.11
CA GLN A 1107 -12.37 -15.81 36.68
C GLN A 1107 -10.92 -15.84 37.21
N GLY A 1108 -10.08 -14.82 36.94
CA GLY A 1108 -8.67 -14.79 37.37
C GLY A 1108 -8.46 -15.01 38.88
N ASP A 1109 -9.34 -14.44 39.72
CA ASP A 1109 -9.30 -14.63 41.17
C ASP A 1109 -9.52 -16.10 41.59
N ALA A 1110 -10.29 -16.88 40.82
CA ALA A 1110 -10.55 -18.28 41.10
C ALA A 1110 -9.35 -19.19 40.77
N LEU A 1111 -8.50 -18.76 39.83
CA LEU A 1111 -7.32 -19.52 39.40
C LEU A 1111 -6.15 -19.39 40.38
N ARG A 1112 -6.08 -18.31 41.16
CA ARG A 1112 -4.93 -18.01 42.03
C ARG A 1112 -4.57 -19.13 43.00
N ALA A 1113 -5.55 -19.62 43.76
CA ALA A 1113 -5.30 -20.64 44.78
C ALA A 1113 -4.83 -21.99 44.19
N PRO A 1114 -5.46 -22.51 43.11
CA PRO A 1114 -4.93 -23.65 42.36
C PRO A 1114 -3.51 -23.43 41.81
N LEU A 1115 -3.22 -22.23 41.30
CA LEU A 1115 -1.90 -21.88 40.74
C LEU A 1115 -0.83 -21.90 41.84
N GLU A 1116 -1.07 -21.26 42.97
CA GLU A 1116 -0.18 -21.29 44.14
C GLU A 1116 0.05 -22.71 44.68
N ALA A 1117 -0.93 -23.60 44.51
CA ALA A 1117 -0.85 -24.98 44.97
C ALA A 1117 -0.11 -25.91 43.99
N ALA A 1118 -0.09 -25.60 42.68
CA ALA A 1118 0.28 -26.57 41.65
C ALA A 1118 1.26 -26.09 40.55
N PHE A 1119 1.73 -24.84 40.56
CA PHE A 1119 2.47 -24.28 39.43
C PHE A 1119 3.77 -25.01 39.10
N ASP A 1120 4.47 -25.56 40.10
CA ASP A 1120 5.69 -26.32 39.93
C ASP A 1120 5.42 -27.66 39.24
N GLN A 1121 4.36 -28.38 39.63
CA GLN A 1121 3.97 -29.60 38.92
C GLN A 1121 3.44 -29.30 37.53
N LEU A 1122 2.68 -28.21 37.33
CA LEU A 1122 2.19 -27.80 36.02
C LEU A 1122 3.35 -27.48 35.07
N ALA A 1123 4.38 -26.78 35.54
CA ALA A 1123 5.57 -26.49 34.73
C ALA A 1123 6.31 -27.77 34.33
N ALA A 1124 6.44 -28.73 35.27
CA ALA A 1124 7.06 -30.02 34.99
C ALA A 1124 6.23 -30.85 33.98
N ILE A 1125 4.91 -30.91 34.15
CA ILE A 1125 4.02 -31.60 33.20
C ILE A 1125 4.13 -30.96 31.82
N TRP A 1126 4.11 -29.63 31.74
CA TRP A 1126 4.22 -28.92 30.48
C TRP A 1126 5.54 -29.21 29.76
N ALA A 1127 6.67 -29.18 30.50
CA ALA A 1127 7.98 -29.51 29.97
C ALA A 1127 8.08 -30.96 29.48
N ILE A 1128 7.62 -31.94 30.29
CA ILE A 1128 7.66 -33.37 29.95
C ILE A 1128 6.80 -33.65 28.71
N VAL A 1129 5.60 -33.06 28.62
CA VAL A 1129 4.74 -33.27 27.44
C VAL A 1129 5.39 -32.73 26.17
N ASN A 1130 6.01 -31.54 26.25
CA ASN A 1130 6.66 -30.90 25.10
C ASN A 1130 7.93 -31.60 24.61
N GLU A 1131 8.53 -32.52 25.38
CA GLU A 1131 9.62 -33.40 24.89
C GLU A 1131 9.14 -34.38 23.80
N HIS A 1132 7.84 -34.69 23.79
CA HIS A 1132 7.25 -35.66 22.86
C HIS A 1132 6.25 -35.03 21.90
N ARG A 1133 5.45 -34.05 22.37
CA ARG A 1133 4.50 -33.32 21.53
C ARG A 1133 4.35 -31.88 22.01
N THR A 1134 4.66 -30.95 21.11
CA THR A 1134 4.62 -29.53 21.42
C THR A 1134 3.19 -29.07 21.64
N ILE A 1135 2.91 -28.53 22.83
CA ILE A 1135 1.61 -27.98 23.22
C ILE A 1135 1.79 -26.61 23.84
N GLY A 1136 0.90 -25.68 23.48
CA GLY A 1136 0.93 -24.32 23.96
C GLY A 1136 0.39 -24.13 25.38
N PRO A 1137 0.57 -22.92 25.93
CA PRO A 1137 0.19 -22.55 27.30
C PRO A 1137 -1.31 -22.68 27.59
N SER A 1138 -2.20 -22.54 26.60
CA SER A 1138 -3.65 -22.66 26.87
C SER A 1138 -4.09 -24.05 27.34
N ILE A 1139 -3.44 -25.14 26.91
CA ILE A 1139 -3.74 -26.47 27.44
C ILE A 1139 -3.34 -26.57 28.92
N VAL A 1140 -2.28 -25.85 29.32
CA VAL A 1140 -1.87 -25.75 30.73
C VAL A 1140 -2.88 -24.91 31.53
N GLN A 1141 -3.38 -23.83 30.93
CA GLN A 1141 -4.47 -23.05 31.51
C GLN A 1141 -5.74 -23.90 31.68
N ASP A 1142 -6.11 -24.73 30.70
CA ASP A 1142 -7.27 -25.63 30.80
C ASP A 1142 -7.10 -26.64 31.97
N ILE A 1143 -5.88 -27.15 32.19
CA ILE A 1143 -5.57 -28.02 33.33
C ILE A 1143 -5.77 -27.26 34.65
N LEU A 1144 -5.36 -26.00 34.71
CA LEU A 1144 -5.54 -25.15 35.88
C LEU A 1144 -7.01 -24.82 36.13
N GLU A 1145 -7.78 -24.52 35.10
CA GLU A 1145 -9.23 -24.28 35.18
C GLU A 1145 -9.96 -25.55 35.65
N TYR A 1146 -9.54 -26.72 35.17
CA TYR A 1146 -10.04 -28.01 35.66
C TYR A 1146 -9.76 -28.20 37.16
N LEU A 1147 -8.55 -27.84 37.62
CA LEU A 1147 -8.19 -27.86 39.03
C LEU A 1147 -9.00 -26.86 39.86
N ALA A 1148 -9.26 -25.67 39.35
CA ALA A 1148 -10.08 -24.65 40.00
C ALA A 1148 -11.53 -25.11 40.17
N ALA A 1149 -12.04 -25.89 39.20
CA ALA A 1149 -13.35 -26.52 39.28
C ALA A 1149 -13.39 -27.77 40.19
N THR A 1150 -12.22 -28.27 40.63
CA THR A 1150 -12.11 -29.42 41.54
C THR A 1150 -12.16 -28.95 42.99
N ASP A 1151 -12.94 -29.63 43.84
CA ASP A 1151 -13.06 -29.27 45.25
C ASP A 1151 -11.72 -29.40 45.98
N ALA A 1152 -11.18 -28.28 46.47
CA ALA A 1152 -9.89 -28.21 47.16
C ALA A 1152 -9.88 -29.00 48.48
N ASP A 1153 -11.06 -29.32 49.05
CA ASP A 1153 -11.19 -30.17 50.25
C ASP A 1153 -11.09 -31.68 49.94
N THR A 1154 -10.87 -32.06 48.67
CA THR A 1154 -10.70 -33.46 48.26
C THR A 1154 -9.38 -34.04 48.79
N ASP A 1155 -9.46 -35.21 49.46
CA ASP A 1155 -8.27 -35.96 49.89
C ASP A 1155 -7.33 -36.25 48.69
N GLY A 1156 -6.11 -35.71 48.73
CA GLY A 1156 -5.11 -35.88 47.67
C GLY A 1156 -5.03 -34.73 46.66
N TYR A 1157 -5.63 -33.57 46.93
CA TYR A 1157 -5.39 -32.33 46.18
C TYR A 1157 -3.94 -31.80 46.36
N PRO A 1158 -3.28 -31.25 45.31
CA PRO A 1158 -3.73 -31.14 43.92
C PRO A 1158 -3.47 -32.39 43.06
N ALA A 1159 -2.72 -33.37 43.56
CA ALA A 1159 -2.22 -34.53 42.81
C ALA A 1159 -3.30 -35.36 42.07
N VAL A 1160 -4.42 -35.67 42.74
CA VAL A 1160 -5.52 -36.44 42.13
C VAL A 1160 -6.19 -35.63 41.02
N GLY A 1161 -6.43 -34.33 41.26
CA GLY A 1161 -7.01 -33.42 40.27
C GLY A 1161 -6.11 -33.23 39.05
N LEU A 1162 -4.80 -33.08 39.27
CA LEU A 1162 -3.79 -32.98 38.20
C LEU A 1162 -3.78 -34.25 37.34
N THR A 1163 -3.84 -35.42 37.98
CA THR A 1163 -3.88 -36.69 37.25
C THR A 1163 -5.12 -36.78 36.36
N ASP A 1164 -6.28 -36.37 36.87
CA ASP A 1164 -7.53 -36.39 36.11
C ASP A 1164 -7.54 -35.36 34.97
N ALA A 1165 -6.98 -34.17 35.20
CA ALA A 1165 -6.82 -33.14 34.19
C ALA A 1165 -5.88 -33.59 33.05
N VAL A 1166 -4.72 -34.19 33.38
CA VAL A 1166 -3.79 -34.74 32.37
C VAL A 1166 -4.48 -35.80 31.51
N ILE A 1167 -5.24 -36.71 32.12
CA ILE A 1167 -5.98 -37.74 31.37
C ILE A 1167 -7.05 -37.12 30.48
N ALA A 1168 -7.75 -36.09 30.94
CA ALA A 1168 -8.86 -35.49 30.21
C ALA A 1168 -8.40 -34.55 29.08
N LEU A 1169 -7.31 -33.81 29.29
CA LEU A 1169 -6.92 -32.68 28.44
C LEU A 1169 -5.62 -32.94 27.66
N VAL A 1170 -4.67 -33.71 28.21
CA VAL A 1170 -3.41 -34.02 27.53
C VAL A 1170 -3.53 -35.26 26.66
N PHE A 1171 -4.18 -36.34 27.13
CA PHE A 1171 -4.24 -37.59 26.34
C PHE A 1171 -4.87 -37.44 24.94
N PRO A 1172 -5.96 -36.69 24.74
CA PRO A 1172 -6.47 -36.43 23.39
C PRO A 1172 -5.43 -35.75 22.49
N GLN A 1173 -4.60 -34.88 23.07
CA GLN A 1173 -3.48 -34.22 22.39
C GLN A 1173 -2.30 -35.16 22.16
N LEU A 1174 -2.40 -36.47 22.40
CA LEU A 1174 -1.36 -37.47 22.10
C LEU A 1174 -1.84 -38.48 21.03
N GLU A 1175 -3.06 -38.32 20.54
CA GLU A 1175 -3.59 -39.16 19.46
C GLU A 1175 -2.73 -38.98 18.19
N GLY A 1176 -2.43 -40.10 17.52
CA GLY A 1176 -1.52 -40.15 16.36
C GLY A 1176 -0.03 -40.24 16.68
N MET A 1177 0.36 -40.11 17.95
CA MET A 1177 1.75 -40.30 18.39
C MET A 1177 2.18 -41.78 18.31
N PRO A 1178 3.45 -42.08 17.94
CA PRO A 1178 3.98 -43.44 17.99
C PRO A 1178 3.81 -44.11 19.37
N PRO A 1179 3.46 -45.41 19.44
CA PRO A 1179 3.26 -46.10 20.72
C PRO A 1179 4.47 -46.06 21.67
N GLN A 1180 5.68 -45.95 21.12
CA GLN A 1180 6.90 -45.84 21.92
C GLN A 1180 7.01 -44.48 22.60
N ASP A 1181 6.80 -43.38 21.88
CA ASP A 1181 6.80 -42.02 22.43
C ASP A 1181 5.70 -41.84 23.48
N GLN A 1182 4.52 -42.46 23.27
CA GLN A 1182 3.45 -42.49 24.27
C GLN A 1182 3.89 -43.20 25.55
N ARG A 1183 4.67 -44.29 25.46
CA ARG A 1183 5.20 -45.01 26.63
C ARG A 1183 6.27 -44.18 27.35
N ASP A 1184 7.16 -43.56 26.60
CA ASP A 1184 8.27 -42.76 27.14
C ASP A 1184 7.73 -41.52 27.86
N LEU A 1185 6.71 -40.85 27.30
CA LEU A 1185 5.98 -39.77 27.96
C LEU A 1185 5.33 -40.23 29.27
N LEU A 1186 4.65 -41.38 29.27
CA LEU A 1186 4.03 -41.92 30.48
C LEU A 1186 5.06 -42.26 31.55
N ASP A 1187 6.24 -42.74 31.15
CA ASP A 1187 7.34 -43.01 32.07
C ASP A 1187 7.92 -41.71 32.63
N GLY A 1188 8.02 -40.64 31.83
CA GLY A 1188 8.36 -39.28 32.28
C GLY A 1188 7.36 -38.72 33.29
N LEU A 1189 6.06 -38.77 32.98
CA LEU A 1189 4.98 -38.33 33.88
C LEU A 1189 4.85 -39.21 35.14
N SER A 1190 5.43 -40.42 35.14
CA SER A 1190 5.41 -41.33 36.29
C SER A 1190 6.61 -41.16 37.22
N GLN A 1191 7.54 -40.23 36.93
CA GLN A 1191 8.69 -39.95 37.80
C GLN A 1191 8.25 -39.32 39.12
N ASP A 1192 8.92 -39.69 40.22
CA ASP A 1192 8.61 -39.13 41.55
C ASP A 1192 9.04 -37.65 41.66
N THR A 1193 10.16 -37.30 41.02
CA THR A 1193 10.79 -35.98 41.10
C THR A 1193 11.45 -35.58 39.80
N VAL A 1194 11.45 -34.28 39.49
CA VAL A 1194 12.12 -33.66 38.34
C VAL A 1194 12.95 -32.48 38.81
N GLU A 1195 14.10 -32.23 38.19
CA GLU A 1195 14.91 -31.03 38.50
C GLU A 1195 14.24 -29.76 37.96
N GLY A 1196 13.90 -28.84 38.86
CA GLY A 1196 13.41 -27.51 38.53
C GLY A 1196 14.51 -26.45 38.69
N GLU A 1197 14.30 -25.30 38.05
CA GLU A 1197 15.21 -24.15 38.01
C GLU A 1197 15.67 -23.68 39.41
N SER A 1198 14.76 -23.70 40.39
CA SER A 1198 15.06 -23.27 41.76
C SER A 1198 15.14 -24.44 42.76
N GLU A 1199 14.23 -25.40 42.65
CA GLU A 1199 14.11 -26.52 43.57
C GLU A 1199 13.69 -27.80 42.82
N THR A 1200 13.94 -28.96 43.43
CA THR A 1200 13.45 -30.24 42.91
C THR A 1200 11.92 -30.32 43.03
N ILE A 1201 11.26 -30.56 41.91
CA ILE A 1201 9.80 -30.62 41.79
C ILE A 1201 9.33 -32.04 42.09
N SER A 1202 8.27 -32.20 42.90
CA SER A 1202 7.63 -33.49 43.15
C SER A 1202 6.30 -33.58 42.40
N LEU A 1203 6.25 -34.42 41.36
CA LEU A 1203 5.09 -34.55 40.46
C LEU A 1203 3.87 -35.15 41.16
N ASN A 1204 4.09 -36.15 42.04
CA ASN A 1204 3.05 -36.84 42.82
C ASN A 1204 1.80 -37.31 42.03
N LEU A 1205 1.91 -37.54 40.72
CA LEU A 1205 0.80 -38.03 39.90
C LEU A 1205 0.46 -39.50 40.22
N GLU A 1206 -0.80 -39.91 40.05
CA GLU A 1206 -1.19 -41.31 40.28
C GLU A 1206 -0.72 -42.22 39.12
N SER A 1207 0.56 -42.60 39.08
CA SER A 1207 1.21 -43.32 37.97
C SER A 1207 0.48 -44.61 37.56
N GLU A 1208 -0.06 -45.39 38.51
CA GLU A 1208 -0.86 -46.58 38.18
C GLU A 1208 -2.16 -46.25 37.45
N ARG A 1209 -2.79 -45.12 37.79
CA ARG A 1209 -4.02 -44.66 37.17
C ARG A 1209 -3.76 -44.12 35.77
N LEU A 1210 -2.72 -43.30 35.60
CA LEU A 1210 -2.25 -42.82 34.30
C LEU A 1210 -1.98 -43.98 33.34
N ARG A 1211 -1.15 -44.95 33.74
CA ARG A 1211 -0.83 -46.12 32.91
C ARG A 1211 -2.04 -46.99 32.60
N ARG A 1212 -3.00 -47.12 33.53
CA ARG A 1212 -4.24 -47.86 33.29
C ARG A 1212 -5.09 -47.17 32.24
N LYS A 1213 -5.32 -45.86 32.39
CA LYS A 1213 -6.12 -45.08 31.45
C LYS A 1213 -5.47 -44.93 30.09
N ALA A 1214 -4.15 -44.80 30.03
CA ALA A 1214 -3.41 -44.75 28.78
C ALA A 1214 -3.53 -46.06 27.99
N ARG A 1215 -3.46 -47.24 28.66
CA ARG A 1215 -3.72 -48.53 27.98
C ARG A 1215 -5.13 -48.63 27.42
N ASP A 1216 -6.11 -48.13 28.16
CA ASP A 1216 -7.51 -48.15 27.72
C ASP A 1216 -7.75 -47.16 26.55
N PHE A 1217 -7.09 -45.99 26.56
CA PHE A 1217 -7.31 -44.92 25.58
C PHE A 1217 -6.50 -45.12 24.28
N PHE A 1218 -5.23 -45.52 24.38
CA PHE A 1218 -4.33 -45.69 23.23
C PHE A 1218 -4.22 -47.14 22.73
N GLU A 1219 -4.96 -48.07 23.33
CA GLU A 1219 -4.90 -49.51 23.02
C GLU A 1219 -3.48 -50.12 23.10
N LEU A 1220 -2.61 -49.59 23.97
CA LEU A 1220 -1.22 -50.03 24.10
C LEU A 1220 -1.12 -51.51 24.53
N PRO A 1221 -0.37 -52.37 23.80
CA PRO A 1221 -0.19 -53.78 24.18
C PRO A 1221 0.59 -53.90 25.50
N ALA A 1222 0.29 -54.97 26.25
CA ALA A 1222 0.95 -55.22 27.53
C ALA A 1222 2.44 -55.54 27.34
N LYS A 1223 3.30 -54.98 28.20
CA LYS A 1223 4.77 -55.17 28.25
C LYS A 1223 5.25 -56.65 28.32
N SER A 1224 4.33 -57.62 28.39
CA SER A 1224 4.61 -59.07 28.48
C SER A 1224 4.40 -59.85 27.17
N ASP A 1225 3.93 -59.20 26.10
CA ASP A 1225 3.66 -59.83 24.80
C ASP A 1225 4.71 -59.49 23.70
N GLU A 1226 5.77 -58.75 24.07
CA GLU A 1226 7.05 -58.63 23.34
C GLU A 1226 8.07 -59.64 23.91
#